data_AF-A0A0D7ABH6-F1
#
_entry.id   AF-A0A0D7ABH6-F1
#
_cell.length_a   1.000
_cell.length_b   1.000
_cell.length_c   1.000
_cell.angle_alpha   90.00
_cell.angle_beta   90.00
_cell.angle_gamma   90.00
#
_symmetry.space_group_name_H-M   'P 1'
#
loop_
_entity.id
_entity.type
_entity.pdbx_description
1 polymer ?
#
loop_
_entity_poly.entity_id
_entity_poly.type
_entity_poly.pdbx_seq_one_letter_code
_entity_poly.pdbx_strand_id
1 'polypeptide(L)'
;MPDTQEENVVREKTPVPEIQASTIAACESIVERFRAGDISSARATVEIQRSIPFSGNFDDETAFLAYTTTVQSFVDKLDNFQRIRDSTAGSTEAASGSQAASHGDAADEEEEIHVRASKRQKRESSSEEDEDVNGGGRKLDVARLPWNSRNATCNIDEASARPSLTSGTSQHDARDLSIRRTVEILETISVDIKRARTNLLLSLDVPQFPESQWTKLLSGATADFDQVLSGLYASADVERTTERIGNLEFSYISTSPSKRVATFGDWTTAFESFAEAFTFIFPHRVDEVRAYSQHIKSFFKARPISEHSGVIAYDSAVRTRIAQVDQPSPAPALRQEEAHEEDYDADRAATPAEIGTQEFAVDPPPHVIMPTSVRSVGCEDMSSEIARRSTDQHTSSEKPRYARDLIWSDSTRDSKMSLAETSLTMAAVPEPPEGEQMNLTALWTITENPHLFKVDTGVNVERFRELLRTHPNRDLVDSVVHSLQNGFWPWADSSENRDYPETYDNAEGREILTDPAHFSFAKQQIAAEVEKERFSSSFGPSLLPGMYSVPVWVVPKPHSDKLRLVVDHSAGRYSLNSLIPKAERSVHLDGLHQLGEALIRAREENGDRPLVIWKSDVSEAYRLLPMHPLWQVKQTVSFNGERRVDRRNDFGGGGSGRVWATFFALVLWIAVFVKLIVDLFAYVDDSFSWDFADNLEWYEPYQAYYPGKQAQLLRLWDELGVPHEKRKQEHGTSLVVIGLLVDTLTMTFTMPDQSRYDLVIVLRGFAIPRQRRPLVHFQRLGGWVNWALNVYPLLRPGLSSLYAKMKGKEQPHLAVWVSVRLCRELLWVAEHLASSSGVHMLKSRKWSAEQADLVVYTDVSKEGMAYYFPSLDIAFQCRTRLSPRSFKFSNQPRLLPSA
;
A
#
# COMPACT_ATOMS: atom_id res chain seq x y z
N MET A 1 -63.65 -48.72 12.43
CA MET A 1 -64.36 -48.54 13.72
C MET A 1 -63.30 -48.19 14.76
N PRO A 2 -63.48 -47.09 15.50
CA PRO A 2 -62.99 -45.78 15.01
C PRO A 2 -62.26 -44.92 16.06
N ASP A 3 -61.64 -43.86 15.54
CA ASP A 3 -61.51 -42.47 16.01
C ASP A 3 -61.16 -42.11 17.46
N THR A 4 -60.16 -41.25 17.58
CA THR A 4 -60.11 -40.17 18.57
C THR A 4 -59.66 -38.88 17.87
N GLN A 5 -60.50 -37.84 18.03
CA GLN A 5 -60.36 -36.49 17.50
C GLN A 5 -59.58 -35.61 18.48
N GLU A 6 -58.74 -34.70 17.96
CA GLU A 6 -58.27 -33.51 18.68
C GLU A 6 -58.39 -32.26 17.78
N GLU A 7 -58.56 -31.13 18.43
CA GLU A 7 -59.30 -29.93 18.04
C GLU A 7 -58.66 -29.05 16.94
N ASN A 8 -59.53 -28.48 16.11
CA ASN A 8 -59.24 -27.40 15.16
C ASN A 8 -59.35 -26.03 15.85
N VAL A 9 -58.24 -25.29 15.96
CA VAL A 9 -58.26 -23.84 16.24
C VAL A 9 -58.05 -23.07 14.94
N VAL A 10 -59.12 -22.44 14.47
CA VAL A 10 -59.13 -21.48 13.36
C VAL A 10 -58.56 -20.15 13.86
N ARG A 11 -57.43 -19.70 13.28
CA ARG A 11 -56.97 -18.31 13.40
C ARG A 11 -57.55 -17.49 12.24
N GLU A 12 -58.41 -16.54 12.58
CA GLU A 12 -58.88 -15.48 11.68
C GLU A 12 -57.70 -14.69 11.10
N LYS A 13 -57.71 -14.48 9.78
CA LYS A 13 -56.80 -13.55 9.09
C LYS A 13 -57.36 -12.13 9.24
N THR A 14 -56.62 -11.26 9.90
CA THR A 14 -56.81 -9.81 9.79
C THR A 14 -56.46 -9.35 8.37
N PRO A 15 -57.31 -8.54 7.71
CA PRO A 15 -57.04 -8.07 6.36
C PRO A 15 -56.04 -6.91 6.39
N VAL A 16 -54.97 -7.04 5.61
CA VAL A 16 -54.08 -5.92 5.26
C VAL A 16 -54.86 -4.98 4.34
N PRO A 17 -54.91 -3.66 4.58
CA PRO A 17 -55.60 -2.74 3.68
C PRO A 17 -54.82 -2.68 2.36
N GLU A 18 -55.35 -3.32 1.32
CA GLU A 18 -54.91 -3.12 -0.05
C GLU A 18 -55.14 -1.64 -0.40
N ILE A 19 -54.06 -0.86 -0.43
CA ILE A 19 -54.08 0.46 -1.05
C ILE A 19 -54.46 0.21 -2.52
N GLN A 20 -55.66 0.65 -2.89
CA GLN A 20 -56.22 0.39 -4.21
C GLN A 20 -55.26 0.91 -5.28
N ALA A 21 -54.98 0.12 -6.31
CA ALA A 21 -54.11 0.49 -7.42
C ALA A 21 -54.52 1.82 -8.09
N SER A 22 -55.82 2.18 -7.99
CA SER A 22 -56.37 3.47 -8.40
C SER A 22 -55.79 4.66 -7.61
N THR A 23 -55.55 4.51 -6.32
CA THR A 23 -54.95 5.54 -5.45
C THR A 23 -53.48 5.74 -5.75
N ILE A 24 -52.74 4.66 -6.04
CA ILE A 24 -51.33 4.73 -6.45
C ILE A 24 -51.22 5.44 -7.80
N ALA A 25 -52.05 5.06 -8.78
CA ALA A 25 -52.08 5.72 -10.08
C ALA A 25 -52.43 7.21 -9.98
N ALA A 26 -53.36 7.59 -9.08
CA ALA A 26 -53.69 8.98 -8.82
C ALA A 26 -52.49 9.76 -8.22
N CYS A 27 -51.77 9.16 -7.27
CA CYS A 27 -50.58 9.78 -6.65
C CYS A 27 -49.42 9.89 -7.64
N GLU A 28 -49.23 8.91 -8.52
CA GLU A 28 -48.23 8.97 -9.59
C GLU A 28 -48.57 10.04 -10.63
N SER A 29 -49.84 10.18 -10.99
CA SER A 29 -50.30 11.29 -11.85
C SER A 29 -50.06 12.66 -11.21
N ILE A 30 -50.23 12.81 -9.89
CA ILE A 30 -49.89 14.05 -9.17
C ILE A 30 -48.37 14.32 -9.22
N VAL A 31 -47.53 13.29 -9.03
CA VAL A 31 -46.07 13.41 -9.13
C VAL A 31 -45.64 13.76 -10.55
N GLU A 32 -46.29 13.22 -11.57
CA GLU A 32 -46.01 13.56 -12.98
C GLU A 32 -46.40 15.00 -13.32
N ARG A 33 -47.57 15.48 -12.86
CA ARG A 33 -47.95 16.90 -13.00
C ARG A 33 -46.98 17.84 -12.29
N PHE A 34 -46.45 17.44 -11.13
CA PHE A 34 -45.36 18.18 -10.47
C PHE A 34 -44.07 18.18 -11.29
N ARG A 35 -43.70 17.03 -11.89
CA ARG A 35 -42.50 16.92 -12.74
C ARG A 35 -42.61 17.75 -14.02
N ALA A 36 -43.80 17.85 -14.60
CA ALA A 36 -44.09 18.68 -15.75
C ALA A 36 -44.09 20.20 -15.41
N GLY A 37 -44.16 20.55 -14.13
CA GLY A 37 -44.21 21.94 -13.65
C GLY A 37 -45.61 22.53 -13.51
N ASP A 38 -46.66 21.74 -13.73
CA ASP A 38 -48.06 22.19 -13.75
C ASP A 38 -48.59 22.56 -12.35
N ILE A 39 -48.00 21.99 -11.30
CA ILE A 39 -48.38 22.24 -9.90
C ILE A 39 -47.13 22.41 -9.01
N SER A 40 -47.24 23.23 -7.96
CA SER A 40 -46.14 23.45 -7.00
C SER A 40 -45.97 22.29 -6.02
N SER A 41 -44.79 22.16 -5.41
CA SER A 41 -44.48 21.08 -4.45
C SER A 41 -45.43 21.09 -3.24
N ALA A 42 -45.73 22.28 -2.72
CA ALA A 42 -46.71 22.44 -1.64
C ALA A 42 -48.12 21.98 -2.07
N ARG A 43 -48.52 22.26 -3.31
CA ARG A 43 -49.82 21.82 -3.84
C ARG A 43 -49.87 20.31 -4.09
N ALA A 44 -48.80 19.73 -4.63
CA ALA A 44 -48.68 18.30 -4.86
C ALA A 44 -48.74 17.49 -3.55
N THR A 45 -48.09 17.99 -2.49
CA THR A 45 -48.11 17.35 -1.16
C THR A 45 -49.51 17.30 -0.57
N VAL A 46 -50.28 18.40 -0.66
CA VAL A 46 -51.67 18.46 -0.19
C VAL A 46 -52.58 17.56 -1.01
N GLU A 47 -52.38 17.48 -2.34
CA GLU A 47 -53.18 16.59 -3.20
C GLU A 47 -52.87 15.11 -2.94
N ILE A 48 -51.61 14.74 -2.69
CA ILE A 48 -51.22 13.38 -2.30
C ILE A 48 -51.84 12.98 -0.96
N GLN A 49 -51.77 13.85 0.06
CA GLN A 49 -52.41 13.62 1.35
C GLN A 49 -53.94 13.49 1.24
N ARG A 50 -54.56 14.17 0.29
CA ARG A 50 -56.00 14.05 0.04
C ARG A 50 -56.37 12.79 -0.74
N SER A 51 -55.51 12.33 -1.65
CA SER A 51 -55.71 11.12 -2.45
C SER A 51 -55.49 9.84 -1.65
N ILE A 52 -54.68 9.89 -0.59
CA ILE A 52 -54.51 8.81 0.37
C ILE A 52 -55.21 9.25 1.66
N PRO A 53 -56.54 9.04 1.81
CA PRO A 53 -57.22 9.34 3.06
C PRO A 53 -56.84 8.29 4.11
N PHE A 54 -56.57 8.74 5.35
CA PHE A 54 -56.39 7.83 6.46
C PHE A 54 -57.75 7.26 6.87
N SER A 55 -57.91 5.94 6.75
CA SER A 55 -59.14 5.22 7.09
C SER A 55 -59.09 4.51 8.45
N GLY A 56 -57.98 4.63 9.17
CA GLY A 56 -57.78 4.03 10.50
C GLY A 56 -58.16 4.96 11.66
N ASN A 57 -58.09 4.45 12.90
CA ASN A 57 -58.15 5.28 14.09
C ASN A 57 -56.77 5.91 14.35
N PHE A 58 -56.72 7.18 14.72
CA PHE A 58 -55.45 7.88 15.01
C PHE A 58 -54.74 7.34 16.26
N ASP A 59 -55.44 6.60 17.12
CA ASP A 59 -54.87 5.94 18.30
C ASP A 59 -54.24 4.55 17.99
N ASP A 60 -54.42 4.03 16.76
CA ASP A 60 -53.73 2.82 16.30
C ASP A 60 -52.40 3.21 15.64
N GLU A 61 -51.34 3.21 16.46
CA GLU A 61 -49.98 3.58 16.02
C GLU A 61 -49.50 2.75 14.83
N THR A 62 -49.91 1.48 14.73
CA THR A 62 -49.44 0.62 13.64
C THR A 62 -50.10 0.96 12.30
N ALA A 63 -51.39 1.29 12.31
CA ALA A 63 -52.09 1.77 11.13
C ALA A 63 -51.63 3.19 10.74
N PHE A 64 -51.41 4.06 11.71
CA PHE A 64 -50.93 5.42 11.48
C PHE A 64 -49.51 5.42 10.90
N LEU A 65 -48.59 4.59 11.41
CA LEU A 65 -47.23 4.48 10.90
C LEU A 65 -47.18 3.95 9.46
N ALA A 66 -48.04 2.98 9.12
CA ALA A 66 -48.12 2.46 7.76
C ALA A 66 -48.65 3.53 6.76
N TYR A 67 -49.62 4.33 7.21
CA TYR A 67 -50.16 5.46 6.45
C TYR A 67 -49.11 6.55 6.21
N THR A 68 -48.44 7.02 7.27
CA THR A 68 -47.42 8.07 7.15
C THR A 68 -46.24 7.61 6.31
N THR A 69 -45.82 6.35 6.43
CA THR A 69 -44.75 5.76 5.60
C THR A 69 -45.11 5.77 4.12
N THR A 70 -46.37 5.48 3.79
CA THR A 70 -46.86 5.49 2.40
C THR A 70 -46.88 6.91 1.84
N VAL A 71 -47.43 7.89 2.57
CA VAL A 71 -47.45 9.30 2.17
C VAL A 71 -46.02 9.83 2.01
N GLN A 72 -45.13 9.51 2.95
CA GLN A 72 -43.73 9.94 2.92
C GLN A 72 -43.00 9.42 1.68
N SER A 73 -43.29 8.19 1.25
CA SER A 73 -42.66 7.61 0.04
C SER A 73 -42.97 8.40 -1.26
N PHE A 74 -44.12 9.06 -1.34
CA PHE A 74 -44.46 9.91 -2.49
C PHE A 74 -43.94 11.35 -2.33
N VAL A 75 -43.91 11.88 -1.11
CA VAL A 75 -43.27 13.17 -0.81
C VAL A 75 -41.76 13.11 -1.11
N ASP A 76 -41.09 12.02 -0.75
CA ASP A 76 -39.67 11.80 -1.05
C ASP A 76 -39.40 11.78 -2.57
N LYS A 77 -40.36 11.31 -3.38
CA LYS A 77 -40.27 11.37 -4.85
C LYS A 77 -40.35 12.81 -5.38
N LEU A 78 -41.12 13.68 -4.73
CA LEU A 78 -41.19 15.11 -5.06
C LEU A 78 -39.88 15.80 -4.67
N ASP A 79 -39.40 15.58 -3.45
CA ASP A 79 -38.17 16.20 -2.92
C ASP A 79 -36.93 15.79 -3.72
N ASN A 80 -36.83 14.52 -4.10
CA ASN A 80 -35.72 14.04 -4.90
C ASN A 80 -35.74 14.66 -6.30
N PHE A 81 -36.92 14.82 -6.91
CA PHE A 81 -37.03 15.49 -8.20
C PHE A 81 -36.72 16.99 -8.09
N GLN A 82 -37.12 17.64 -6.99
CA GLN A 82 -36.81 19.05 -6.75
C GLN A 82 -35.31 19.27 -6.55
N ARG A 83 -34.61 18.41 -5.81
CA ARG A 83 -33.14 18.43 -5.73
C ARG A 83 -32.46 18.24 -7.09
N ILE A 84 -33.01 17.35 -7.93
CA ILE A 84 -32.49 17.16 -9.29
C ILE A 84 -32.73 18.41 -10.12
N ARG A 85 -33.92 19.01 -10.05
CA ARG A 85 -34.27 20.23 -10.78
C ARG A 85 -33.47 21.44 -10.30
N ASP A 86 -33.22 21.59 -9.00
CA ASP A 86 -32.38 22.64 -8.44
C ASP A 86 -30.90 22.44 -8.83
N SER A 87 -30.47 21.18 -8.99
CA SER A 87 -29.14 20.84 -9.50
C SER A 87 -28.96 21.08 -11.01
N THR A 88 -30.03 21.00 -11.82
CA THR A 88 -30.00 21.34 -13.26
C THR A 88 -30.35 22.80 -13.55
N ALA A 89 -31.19 23.45 -12.74
CA ALA A 89 -31.54 24.87 -12.84
C ALA A 89 -30.46 25.80 -12.24
N GLY A 90 -29.53 25.27 -11.44
CA GLY A 90 -28.30 25.97 -11.04
C GLY A 90 -27.38 26.34 -12.21
N SER A 91 -27.70 25.92 -13.44
CA SER A 91 -26.98 26.26 -14.68
C SER A 91 -27.68 27.27 -15.59
N THR A 92 -28.91 27.71 -15.29
CA THR A 92 -29.58 28.78 -16.06
C THR A 92 -30.63 29.49 -15.21
N GLU A 93 -30.24 30.66 -14.71
CA GLU A 93 -31.03 31.80 -14.22
C GLU A 93 -31.99 31.61 -13.03
N ALA A 94 -31.71 32.34 -11.93
CA ALA A 94 -32.26 33.70 -11.81
C ALA A 94 -31.76 34.41 -10.54
N ALA A 95 -30.99 35.49 -10.72
CA ALA A 95 -31.49 36.78 -10.24
C ALA A 95 -32.25 37.36 -11.45
N SER A 96 -33.54 37.68 -11.39
CA SER A 96 -34.15 38.53 -10.40
C SER A 96 -35.67 38.52 -10.56
N GLY A 97 -36.40 39.00 -9.54
CA GLY A 97 -37.80 39.35 -9.70
C GLY A 97 -38.41 40.02 -8.47
N SER A 98 -38.28 41.35 -8.40
CA SER A 98 -39.28 42.37 -8.01
C SER A 98 -38.56 43.75 -7.98
N GLN A 99 -38.89 44.81 -8.73
CA GLN A 99 -40.12 45.22 -9.42
C GLN A 99 -39.86 46.15 -10.65
N ALA A 100 -40.80 46.10 -11.60
CA ALA A 100 -41.38 47.16 -12.46
C ALA A 100 -40.52 48.06 -13.38
N ALA A 101 -40.68 47.95 -14.72
CA ALA A 101 -41.52 48.83 -15.56
C ALA A 101 -41.29 48.68 -17.10
N SER A 102 -42.41 48.47 -17.81
CA SER A 102 -42.81 48.92 -19.18
C SER A 102 -42.10 48.50 -20.49
N HIS A 103 -42.94 47.93 -21.39
CA HIS A 103 -43.00 48.00 -22.88
C HIS A 103 -41.83 47.44 -23.71
N GLY A 104 -41.99 46.67 -24.79
CA GLY A 104 -43.14 46.20 -25.57
C GLY A 104 -42.67 45.83 -27.00
N ASP A 105 -43.02 44.61 -27.45
CA ASP A 105 -43.24 44.09 -28.82
C ASP A 105 -42.17 43.99 -29.95
N ALA A 106 -42.28 42.81 -30.60
CA ALA A 106 -42.16 42.47 -32.05
C ALA A 106 -40.76 42.35 -32.69
N ALA A 107 -40.43 41.42 -33.60
CA ALA A 107 -41.14 40.31 -34.26
C ALA A 107 -40.15 39.45 -35.10
N ASP A 108 -40.54 38.19 -35.34
CA ASP A 108 -40.38 37.30 -36.53
C ASP A 108 -38.99 36.89 -37.06
N GLU A 109 -38.63 35.58 -37.15
CA GLU A 109 -39.06 34.54 -38.12
C GLU A 109 -38.46 34.81 -39.54
N GLU A 110 -37.69 33.94 -40.23
CA GLU A 110 -37.99 32.58 -40.71
C GLU A 110 -36.78 31.96 -41.51
N GLU A 111 -36.70 30.61 -41.52
CA GLU A 111 -36.40 29.68 -42.66
C GLU A 111 -35.06 29.72 -43.46
N GLU A 112 -34.50 28.66 -44.08
CA GLU A 112 -34.68 27.20 -44.18
C GLU A 112 -33.51 26.63 -45.08
N ILE A 113 -33.03 25.38 -44.81
CA ILE A 113 -32.88 24.20 -45.74
C ILE A 113 -32.00 24.32 -47.04
N HIS A 114 -31.13 23.40 -47.54
CA HIS A 114 -31.01 21.92 -47.59
C HIS A 114 -29.61 21.41 -48.11
N VAL A 115 -29.32 20.13 -47.81
CA VAL A 115 -28.74 19.05 -48.68
C VAL A 115 -27.22 18.82 -48.85
N ARG A 116 -26.76 17.78 -48.13
CA ARG A 116 -25.96 16.58 -48.50
C ARG A 116 -25.29 16.51 -49.90
N ALA A 117 -23.98 16.19 -49.94
CA ALA A 117 -23.43 14.84 -50.21
C ALA A 117 -22.02 14.83 -50.85
N SER A 118 -21.12 14.02 -50.27
CA SER A 118 -20.09 13.21 -50.92
C SER A 118 -18.91 13.87 -51.67
N LYS A 119 -17.68 13.71 -51.16
CA LYS A 119 -16.72 12.75 -51.75
C LYS A 119 -15.42 12.57 -50.94
N ARG A 120 -15.15 11.29 -50.76
CA ARG A 120 -13.97 10.58 -50.25
C ARG A 120 -12.87 10.53 -51.33
N GLN A 121 -11.60 10.72 -50.95
CA GLN A 121 -10.35 10.23 -51.59
C GLN A 121 -9.17 10.93 -50.87
N LYS A 122 -7.98 10.37 -50.58
CA LYS A 122 -7.33 9.10 -50.92
C LYS A 122 -5.90 9.14 -50.30
N ARG A 123 -5.39 7.97 -49.83
CA ARG A 123 -3.96 7.56 -49.70
C ARG A 123 -3.08 8.25 -48.64
N GLU A 124 -1.98 7.69 -48.15
CA GLU A 124 -1.35 6.36 -47.97
C GLU A 124 -0.06 6.65 -47.17
N SER A 125 0.62 5.61 -46.69
CA SER A 125 1.82 5.57 -45.83
C SER A 125 3.06 6.40 -46.21
N SER A 126 3.84 6.81 -45.20
CA SER A 126 5.33 6.90 -45.23
C SER A 126 5.83 7.07 -43.78
N SER A 127 6.43 6.04 -43.18
CA SER A 127 7.90 5.82 -43.03
C SER A 127 8.60 6.76 -42.05
N GLU A 128 9.32 6.13 -41.14
CA GLU A 128 10.29 6.64 -40.18
C GLU A 128 11.28 7.61 -40.82
N GLU A 129 11.56 8.74 -40.16
CA GLU A 129 12.88 9.39 -40.18
C GLU A 129 13.17 9.96 -38.79
N ASP A 130 14.28 9.47 -38.23
CA ASP A 130 15.03 10.03 -37.10
C ASP A 130 15.53 11.44 -37.44
N GLU A 131 15.47 12.37 -36.48
CA GLU A 131 16.49 13.41 -36.38
C GLU A 131 16.95 13.57 -34.92
N ASP A 132 18.23 13.28 -34.75
CA ASP A 132 19.00 13.24 -33.53
C ASP A 132 20.02 14.39 -33.61
N VAL A 133 19.94 15.41 -32.74
CA VAL A 133 21.04 16.38 -32.52
C VAL A 133 21.19 16.72 -31.02
N ASN A 134 21.85 15.80 -30.32
CA ASN A 134 23.06 15.97 -29.51
C ASN A 134 23.10 16.96 -28.31
N GLY A 135 23.27 16.40 -27.10
CA GLY A 135 23.69 17.12 -25.90
C GLY A 135 24.10 16.23 -24.72
N GLY A 136 25.30 15.62 -24.78
CA GLY A 136 26.14 15.37 -23.58
C GLY A 136 25.89 14.17 -22.66
N GLY A 137 25.15 13.13 -23.07
CA GLY A 137 25.14 11.84 -22.34
C GLY A 137 26.38 10.99 -22.66
N ARG A 138 26.91 10.24 -21.68
CA ARG A 138 27.92 9.19 -21.95
C ARG A 138 27.35 8.27 -23.04
N LYS A 139 27.89 8.29 -24.26
CA LYS A 139 27.46 7.37 -25.32
C LYS A 139 28.00 5.98 -25.00
N LEU A 140 27.18 4.95 -25.20
CA LEU A 140 27.61 3.55 -25.05
C LEU A 140 28.81 3.31 -25.97
N ASP A 141 29.97 3.07 -25.37
CA ASP A 141 31.17 2.68 -26.10
C ASP A 141 31.09 1.19 -26.43
N VAL A 142 30.53 0.91 -27.60
CA VAL A 142 30.33 -0.45 -28.11
C VAL A 142 31.66 -1.21 -28.20
N ALA A 143 32.80 -0.55 -28.39
CA ALA A 143 34.11 -1.21 -28.46
C ALA A 143 34.59 -1.78 -27.11
N ARG A 144 34.08 -1.25 -25.99
CA ARG A 144 34.39 -1.73 -24.62
C ARG A 144 33.53 -2.93 -24.20
N LEU A 145 32.55 -3.33 -25.01
CA LEU A 145 31.73 -4.50 -24.71
C LEU A 145 32.53 -5.80 -24.93
N PRO A 146 32.53 -6.74 -23.96
CA PRO A 146 33.40 -7.93 -23.98
C PRO A 146 33.26 -8.82 -25.23
N TRP A 147 32.09 -8.85 -25.85
CA TRP A 147 31.81 -9.66 -27.05
C TRP A 147 32.28 -9.01 -28.35
N ASN A 148 32.60 -7.71 -28.36
CA ASN A 148 33.09 -7.03 -29.56
C ASN A 148 34.62 -7.07 -29.71
N SER A 149 35.35 -7.22 -28.61
CA SER A 149 36.81 -7.44 -28.64
C SER A 149 37.18 -8.78 -29.29
N ARG A 150 36.20 -9.66 -29.55
CA ARG A 150 36.35 -10.93 -30.25
C ARG A 150 36.40 -10.78 -31.78
N ASN A 151 36.03 -9.61 -32.30
CA ASN A 151 36.04 -9.29 -33.74
C ASN A 151 37.37 -8.72 -34.26
N ALA A 152 38.38 -8.53 -33.39
CA ALA A 152 39.73 -8.24 -33.83
C ALA A 152 40.36 -9.54 -34.35
N THR A 153 40.38 -9.67 -35.68
CA THR A 153 41.13 -10.68 -36.42
C THR A 153 42.46 -10.99 -35.74
N CYS A 154 42.66 -12.28 -35.50
CA CYS A 154 43.92 -12.92 -35.16
C CYS A 154 45.12 -12.20 -35.79
N ASN A 155 45.82 -11.37 -35.02
CA ASN A 155 47.27 -11.35 -35.10
C ASN A 155 47.74 -12.54 -34.27
N ILE A 156 48.06 -13.61 -35.00
CA ILE A 156 48.90 -14.71 -34.55
C ILE A 156 50.21 -14.05 -34.08
N ASP A 157 50.37 -13.88 -32.77
CA ASP A 157 51.67 -13.83 -32.05
C ASP A 157 51.56 -13.49 -30.54
N GLU A 158 50.37 -13.21 -29.99
CA GLU A 158 50.23 -12.94 -28.53
C GLU A 158 49.45 -14.00 -27.74
N ALA A 159 49.32 -15.21 -28.29
CA ALA A 159 48.71 -16.35 -27.59
C ALA A 159 49.58 -16.98 -26.48
N SER A 160 50.56 -16.25 -25.93
CA SER A 160 51.44 -16.76 -24.86
C SER A 160 51.59 -15.85 -23.63
N ALA A 161 50.95 -14.68 -23.59
CA ALA A 161 50.95 -13.85 -22.37
C ALA A 161 49.81 -14.26 -21.43
N ARG A 162 49.95 -15.42 -20.77
CA ARG A 162 49.39 -15.57 -19.42
C ARG A 162 50.03 -14.45 -18.58
N PRO A 163 49.28 -13.56 -17.91
CA PRO A 163 49.89 -12.82 -16.81
C PRO A 163 50.31 -13.87 -15.81
N SER A 164 51.61 -14.09 -15.73
CA SER A 164 52.21 -14.98 -14.75
C SER A 164 51.76 -14.47 -13.39
N LEU A 165 50.91 -15.25 -12.72
CA LEU A 165 50.58 -15.07 -11.32
C LEU A 165 51.91 -15.00 -10.58
N THR A 166 52.28 -13.79 -10.17
CA THR A 166 53.37 -13.61 -9.22
C THR A 166 52.95 -14.36 -7.96
N SER A 167 53.79 -15.31 -7.57
CA SER A 167 53.66 -16.09 -6.35
C SER A 167 53.53 -15.15 -5.15
N GLY A 168 52.29 -14.88 -4.72
CA GLY A 168 51.98 -13.96 -3.63
C GLY A 168 50.57 -13.38 -3.60
N THR A 169 49.75 -13.51 -4.65
CA THR A 169 48.37 -13.00 -4.64
C THR A 169 47.47 -13.90 -3.80
N SER A 170 46.86 -13.36 -2.74
CA SER A 170 45.93 -14.12 -1.90
C SER A 170 44.68 -14.52 -2.72
N GLN A 171 44.00 -15.63 -2.38
CA GLN A 171 42.73 -15.99 -3.03
C GLN A 171 41.68 -14.85 -2.94
N HIS A 172 41.80 -13.98 -1.94
CA HIS A 172 40.97 -12.81 -1.75
C HIS A 172 41.18 -11.76 -2.87
N ASP A 173 42.44 -11.46 -3.21
CA ASP A 173 42.78 -10.47 -4.23
C ASP A 173 42.29 -10.87 -5.64
N ALA A 174 42.34 -12.16 -5.98
CA ALA A 174 41.85 -12.68 -7.26
C ALA A 174 40.32 -12.59 -7.39
N ARG A 175 39.61 -12.79 -6.28
CA ARG A 175 38.14 -12.66 -6.22
C ARG A 175 37.71 -11.20 -6.38
N ASP A 176 38.39 -10.28 -5.70
CA ASP A 176 38.10 -8.85 -5.77
C ASP A 176 38.34 -8.29 -7.18
N LEU A 177 39.40 -8.73 -7.86
CA LEU A 177 39.67 -8.39 -9.27
C LEU A 177 38.56 -8.90 -10.22
N SER A 178 38.04 -10.11 -9.99
CA SER A 178 36.95 -10.69 -10.78
C SER A 178 35.65 -9.91 -10.62
N ILE A 179 35.31 -9.53 -9.39
CA ILE A 179 34.10 -8.76 -9.07
C ILE A 179 34.18 -7.36 -9.69
N ARG A 180 35.31 -6.64 -9.53
CA ARG A 180 35.50 -5.31 -10.13
C ARG A 180 35.33 -5.35 -11.65
N ARG A 181 35.87 -6.37 -12.31
CA ARG A 181 35.72 -6.54 -13.77
C ARG A 181 34.27 -6.80 -14.19
N THR A 182 33.48 -7.51 -13.37
CA THR A 182 32.04 -7.67 -13.61
C THR A 182 31.28 -6.35 -13.45
N VAL A 183 31.61 -5.56 -12.43
CA VAL A 183 31.02 -4.23 -12.21
C VAL A 183 31.32 -3.30 -13.40
N GLU A 184 32.57 -3.24 -13.88
CA GLU A 184 32.95 -2.42 -15.04
C GLU A 184 32.17 -2.77 -16.32
N ILE A 185 31.94 -4.07 -16.56
CA ILE A 185 31.15 -4.55 -17.70
C ILE A 185 29.68 -4.12 -17.56
N LEU A 186 29.10 -4.28 -16.36
CA LEU A 186 27.71 -3.88 -16.10
C LEU A 186 27.52 -2.36 -16.15
N GLU A 187 28.46 -1.58 -15.63
CA GLU A 187 28.47 -0.12 -15.76
C GLU A 187 28.47 0.30 -17.23
N THR A 188 29.31 -0.33 -18.05
CA THR A 188 29.35 -0.07 -19.50
C THR A 188 28.02 -0.39 -20.18
N ILE A 189 27.38 -1.52 -19.85
CA ILE A 189 26.10 -1.96 -20.43
C ILE A 189 24.94 -1.06 -19.96
N SER A 190 24.96 -0.63 -18.69
CA SER A 190 23.89 0.15 -18.06
C SER A 190 23.63 1.51 -18.72
N VAL A 191 24.63 2.06 -19.43
CA VAL A 191 24.52 3.31 -20.20
C VAL A 191 23.39 3.25 -21.22
N ASP A 192 23.24 2.12 -21.93
CA ASP A 192 22.13 1.89 -22.86
C ASP A 192 21.92 0.37 -23.06
N ILE A 193 21.12 -0.22 -22.18
CA ILE A 193 20.82 -1.67 -22.20
C ILE A 193 20.16 -2.09 -23.51
N LYS A 194 19.33 -1.23 -24.12
CA LYS A 194 18.64 -1.55 -25.38
C LYS A 194 19.64 -1.66 -26.52
N ARG A 195 20.52 -0.66 -26.66
CA ARG A 195 21.56 -0.67 -27.69
C ARG A 195 22.62 -1.75 -27.44
N ALA A 196 23.00 -2.00 -26.19
CA ALA A 196 23.91 -3.09 -25.83
C ALA A 196 23.33 -4.47 -26.18
N ARG A 197 22.03 -4.68 -25.92
CA ARG A 197 21.32 -5.92 -26.28
C ARG A 197 21.23 -6.10 -27.79
N THR A 198 20.86 -5.07 -28.54
CA THR A 198 20.85 -5.13 -30.00
C THR A 198 22.23 -5.46 -30.54
N ASN A 199 23.28 -4.84 -30.00
CA ASN A 199 24.65 -5.13 -30.39
C ASN A 199 25.09 -6.57 -30.02
N LEU A 200 24.69 -7.09 -28.85
CA LEU A 200 24.94 -8.47 -28.44
C LEU A 200 24.26 -9.47 -29.40
N LEU A 201 23.00 -9.24 -29.77
CA LEU A 201 22.27 -10.13 -30.68
C LEU A 201 22.80 -10.09 -32.13
N LEU A 202 23.53 -9.04 -32.48
CA LEU A 202 24.23 -8.91 -33.78
C LEU A 202 25.67 -9.45 -33.74
N SER A 203 26.18 -9.88 -32.58
CA SER A 203 27.52 -10.42 -32.44
C SER A 203 27.65 -11.84 -32.98
N LEU A 204 28.85 -12.18 -33.48
CA LEU A 204 29.16 -13.54 -33.92
C LEU A 204 29.18 -14.49 -32.71
N ASP A 205 28.68 -15.70 -32.91
CA ASP A 205 28.66 -16.79 -31.91
C ASP A 205 27.84 -16.51 -30.64
N VAL A 206 26.82 -15.65 -30.71
CA VAL A 206 25.87 -15.45 -29.60
C VAL A 206 25.14 -16.78 -29.29
N PRO A 207 25.16 -17.27 -28.04
CA PRO A 207 24.53 -18.55 -27.69
C PRO A 207 23.00 -18.46 -27.76
N GLN A 208 22.36 -19.59 -28.02
CA GLN A 208 20.90 -19.67 -28.05
C GLN A 208 20.36 -19.47 -26.64
N PHE A 209 19.67 -18.35 -26.41
CA PHE A 209 19.12 -17.98 -25.12
C PHE A 209 17.88 -17.08 -25.28
N PRO A 210 16.84 -17.20 -24.44
CA PRO A 210 15.61 -16.44 -24.66
C PRO A 210 15.82 -14.94 -24.54
N GLU A 211 15.19 -14.17 -25.44
CA GLU A 211 15.34 -12.72 -25.50
C GLU A 211 15.02 -12.03 -24.17
N SER A 212 13.97 -12.47 -23.47
CA SER A 212 13.57 -11.92 -22.17
C SER A 212 14.63 -12.15 -21.09
N GLN A 213 15.39 -13.24 -21.18
CA GLN A 213 16.45 -13.59 -20.23
C GLN A 213 17.76 -12.86 -20.54
N TRP A 214 18.06 -12.56 -21.81
CA TRP A 214 19.18 -11.68 -22.18
C TRP A 214 19.09 -10.32 -21.49
N THR A 215 17.89 -9.74 -21.45
CA THR A 215 17.66 -8.44 -20.79
C THR A 215 17.96 -8.51 -19.30
N LYS A 216 17.60 -9.63 -18.63
CA LYS A 216 17.89 -9.84 -17.21
C LYS A 216 19.38 -9.99 -16.95
N LEU A 217 20.10 -10.75 -17.78
CA LEU A 217 21.55 -10.90 -17.62
C LEU A 217 22.29 -9.57 -17.82
N LEU A 218 21.89 -8.79 -18.83
CA LEU A 218 22.48 -7.47 -19.12
C LEU A 218 22.16 -6.42 -18.04
N SER A 219 21.09 -6.59 -17.26
CA SER A 219 20.76 -5.74 -16.12
C SER A 219 21.31 -6.23 -14.78
N GLY A 220 22.12 -7.31 -14.77
CA GLY A 220 22.66 -7.91 -13.55
C GLY A 220 21.65 -8.72 -12.73
N ALA A 221 20.45 -8.98 -13.27
CA ALA A 221 19.42 -9.78 -12.62
C ALA A 221 19.58 -11.28 -12.90
N THR A 222 19.01 -12.13 -12.04
CA THR A 222 19.08 -13.59 -12.22
C THR A 222 18.22 -14.07 -13.39
N ALA A 223 18.75 -15.03 -14.17
CA ALA A 223 17.97 -15.76 -15.16
C ALA A 223 16.94 -16.71 -14.49
N ASP A 224 15.75 -16.78 -15.09
CA ASP A 224 14.67 -17.68 -14.73
C ASP A 224 14.81 -18.99 -15.53
N PHE A 225 15.23 -20.06 -14.87
CA PHE A 225 15.52 -21.32 -15.54
C PHE A 225 14.28 -22.01 -16.11
N ASP A 226 13.07 -21.73 -15.61
CA ASP A 226 11.84 -22.25 -16.22
C ASP A 226 11.62 -21.60 -17.60
N GLN A 227 11.94 -20.30 -17.72
CA GLN A 227 11.87 -19.59 -19.00
C GLN A 227 13.02 -19.95 -19.94
N VAL A 228 14.23 -20.19 -19.41
CA VAL A 228 15.37 -20.71 -20.20
C VAL A 228 15.02 -22.07 -20.79
N LEU A 229 14.56 -23.01 -19.96
CA LEU A 229 14.16 -24.34 -20.40
C LEU A 229 13.01 -24.28 -21.41
N SER A 230 11.98 -23.48 -21.13
CA SER A 230 10.84 -23.30 -22.04
C SER A 230 11.26 -22.76 -23.40
N GLY A 231 12.22 -21.82 -23.44
CA GLY A 231 12.71 -21.24 -24.69
C GLY A 231 13.61 -22.18 -25.50
N LEU A 232 14.33 -23.11 -24.87
CA LEU A 232 15.13 -24.13 -25.57
C LEU A 232 14.26 -25.17 -26.29
N TYR A 233 13.06 -25.44 -25.77
CA TYR A 233 12.10 -26.38 -26.38
C TYR A 233 11.00 -25.70 -27.20
N ALA A 234 10.97 -24.37 -27.24
CA ALA A 234 10.10 -23.64 -28.15
C ALA A 234 10.68 -23.77 -29.56
N SER A 235 10.20 -24.77 -30.32
CA SER A 235 10.41 -24.81 -31.77
C SER A 235 9.98 -23.47 -32.36
N ALA A 236 10.80 -22.95 -33.29
CA ALA A 236 10.55 -21.70 -34.00
C ALA A 236 9.07 -21.55 -34.41
N ASP A 237 8.58 -20.31 -34.27
CA ASP A 237 7.20 -19.84 -34.41
C ASP A 237 6.30 -20.00 -33.16
N VAL A 238 6.61 -19.20 -32.12
CA VAL A 238 5.61 -18.86 -31.10
C VAL A 238 4.57 -17.97 -31.77
N GLU A 239 3.41 -18.55 -32.04
CA GLU A 239 2.25 -17.92 -32.67
C GLU A 239 1.91 -16.58 -31.98
N ARG A 240 2.15 -15.46 -32.68
CA ARG A 240 1.69 -14.13 -32.27
C ARG A 240 0.17 -14.19 -32.17
N THR A 241 -0.38 -14.11 -30.96
CA THR A 241 -1.82 -14.05 -30.79
C THR A 241 -2.26 -12.63 -31.16
N THR A 242 -2.86 -12.47 -32.34
CA THR A 242 -3.46 -11.22 -32.79
C THR A 242 -4.94 -11.18 -32.44
N GLU A 243 -5.31 -10.33 -31.48
CA GLU A 243 -6.71 -10.03 -31.19
C GLU A 243 -7.09 -8.67 -31.76
N ARG A 244 -8.24 -8.63 -32.44
CA ARG A 244 -8.79 -7.41 -33.05
C ARG A 244 -9.92 -6.87 -32.21
N ILE A 245 -9.79 -5.63 -31.76
CA ILE A 245 -10.86 -4.86 -31.12
C ILE A 245 -11.19 -3.69 -32.04
N GLY A 246 -12.29 -3.79 -32.77
CA GLY A 246 -12.65 -2.83 -33.81
C GLY A 246 -11.63 -2.83 -34.96
N ASN A 247 -11.06 -1.66 -35.24
CA ASN A 247 -10.07 -1.41 -36.30
C ASN A 247 -8.61 -1.44 -35.80
N LEU A 248 -8.37 -1.83 -34.55
CA LEU A 248 -7.04 -1.97 -33.96
C LEU A 248 -6.71 -3.45 -33.71
N GLU A 249 -5.49 -3.84 -34.08
CA GLU A 249 -4.97 -5.20 -33.98
C GLU A 249 -3.86 -5.23 -32.93
N PHE A 250 -4.06 -6.02 -31.88
CA PHE A 250 -3.11 -6.21 -30.79
C PHE A 250 -2.44 -7.57 -30.95
N SER A 251 -1.12 -7.60 -31.13
CA SER A 251 -0.33 -8.83 -31.11
C SER A 251 0.39 -8.96 -29.76
N TYR A 252 0.23 -10.10 -29.08
CA TYR A 252 0.96 -10.40 -27.84
C TYR A 252 1.60 -11.79 -27.90
N ILE A 253 2.75 -11.94 -27.24
CA ILE A 253 3.52 -13.19 -27.12
C ILE A 253 3.38 -13.65 -25.66
N SER A 254 2.91 -14.88 -25.44
CA SER A 254 2.76 -15.43 -24.10
C SER A 254 4.13 -15.60 -23.42
N THR A 255 4.33 -14.95 -22.28
CA THR A 255 5.58 -15.00 -21.49
C THR A 255 5.55 -16.04 -20.37
N SER A 256 4.46 -16.81 -20.22
CA SER A 256 4.38 -17.87 -19.22
C SER A 256 5.20 -19.09 -19.66
N PRO A 257 6.15 -19.58 -18.84
CA PRO A 257 6.97 -20.73 -19.20
C PRO A 257 6.11 -21.97 -19.44
N SER A 258 6.32 -22.63 -20.57
CA SER A 258 5.60 -23.85 -21.00
C SER A 258 6.13 -25.11 -20.30
N LYS A 259 7.36 -25.07 -19.79
CA LYS A 259 8.01 -26.13 -19.01
C LYS A 259 8.60 -25.57 -17.72
N ARG A 260 8.65 -26.41 -16.69
CA ARG A 260 9.35 -26.13 -15.43
C ARG A 260 10.51 -27.08 -15.24
N VAL A 261 11.59 -26.59 -14.63
CA VAL A 261 12.73 -27.39 -14.23
C VAL A 261 12.32 -28.26 -13.05
N ALA A 262 12.16 -29.57 -13.28
CA ALA A 262 11.73 -30.51 -12.25
C ALA A 262 12.75 -31.64 -12.01
N THR A 263 13.64 -31.90 -12.97
CA THR A 263 14.61 -33.00 -12.92
C THR A 263 16.06 -32.51 -13.00
N PHE A 264 16.99 -33.37 -12.62
CA PHE A 264 18.42 -33.13 -12.82
C PHE A 264 18.79 -32.84 -14.28
N GLY A 265 18.13 -33.51 -15.23
CA GLY A 265 18.35 -33.30 -16.67
C GLY A 265 17.84 -31.93 -17.13
N ASP A 266 16.66 -31.52 -16.67
CA ASP A 266 16.09 -30.20 -16.96
C ASP A 266 16.99 -29.08 -16.40
N TRP A 267 17.45 -29.25 -15.15
CA TRP A 267 18.34 -28.28 -14.51
C TRP A 267 19.67 -28.20 -15.24
N THR A 268 20.26 -29.33 -15.62
CA THR A 268 21.54 -29.37 -16.35
C THR A 268 21.41 -28.65 -17.70
N THR A 269 20.32 -28.90 -18.43
CA THR A 269 20.05 -28.27 -19.72
C THR A 269 19.87 -26.75 -19.59
N ALA A 270 19.07 -26.30 -18.62
CA ALA A 270 18.86 -24.88 -18.38
C ALA A 270 20.13 -24.18 -17.88
N PHE A 271 20.89 -24.83 -16.99
CA PHE A 271 22.13 -24.30 -16.44
C PHE A 271 23.24 -24.19 -17.48
N GLU A 272 23.39 -25.17 -18.37
CA GLU A 272 24.40 -25.13 -19.43
C GLU A 272 24.12 -23.99 -20.42
N SER A 273 22.87 -23.81 -20.85
CA SER A 273 22.46 -22.65 -21.67
C SER A 273 22.67 -21.32 -20.95
N PHE A 274 22.35 -21.24 -19.64
CA PHE A 274 22.67 -20.07 -18.82
C PHE A 274 24.18 -19.83 -18.72
N ALA A 275 24.98 -20.86 -18.50
CA ALA A 275 26.43 -20.74 -18.35
C ALA A 275 27.08 -20.23 -19.63
N GLU A 276 26.64 -20.71 -20.80
CA GLU A 276 27.08 -20.19 -22.10
C GLU A 276 26.73 -18.70 -22.25
N ALA A 277 25.47 -18.31 -22.00
CA ALA A 277 25.05 -16.91 -22.09
C ALA A 277 25.75 -16.00 -21.07
N PHE A 278 25.92 -16.47 -19.84
CA PHE A 278 26.55 -15.71 -18.76
C PHE A 278 28.06 -15.52 -18.99
N THR A 279 28.77 -16.57 -19.41
CA THR A 279 30.21 -16.49 -19.71
C THR A 279 30.50 -15.80 -21.04
N PHE A 280 29.51 -15.72 -21.93
CA PHE A 280 29.58 -14.87 -23.12
C PHE A 280 29.70 -13.38 -22.74
N ILE A 281 28.91 -12.93 -21.74
CA ILE A 281 28.96 -11.56 -21.19
C ILE A 281 30.17 -11.38 -20.25
N PHE A 282 30.45 -12.36 -19.39
CA PHE A 282 31.48 -12.32 -18.35
C PHE A 282 32.54 -13.41 -18.55
N PRO A 283 33.45 -13.26 -19.54
CA PRO A 283 34.41 -14.31 -19.90
C PRO A 283 35.40 -14.65 -18.77
N HIS A 284 35.65 -13.73 -17.84
CA HIS A 284 36.55 -13.95 -16.70
C HIS A 284 35.95 -14.83 -15.59
N ARG A 285 34.63 -15.12 -15.63
CA ARG A 285 33.94 -15.94 -14.60
C ARG A 285 33.74 -17.42 -15.00
N VAL A 286 34.36 -17.87 -16.09
CA VAL A 286 34.19 -19.26 -16.60
C VAL A 286 34.53 -20.31 -15.55
N ASP A 287 35.65 -20.16 -14.83
CA ASP A 287 36.07 -21.15 -13.83
C ASP A 287 35.17 -21.14 -12.60
N GLU A 288 34.65 -19.97 -12.21
CA GLU A 288 33.71 -19.81 -11.11
C GLU A 288 32.36 -20.48 -11.42
N VAL A 289 31.81 -20.23 -12.62
CA VAL A 289 30.56 -20.86 -13.07
C VAL A 289 30.72 -22.38 -13.20
N ARG A 290 31.90 -22.85 -13.65
CA ARG A 290 32.21 -24.28 -13.71
C ARG A 290 32.27 -24.90 -12.32
N ALA A 291 32.95 -24.26 -11.37
CA ALA A 291 33.02 -24.73 -9.98
C ALA A 291 31.63 -24.75 -9.32
N TYR A 292 30.82 -23.72 -9.55
CA TYR A 292 29.44 -23.66 -9.07
C TYR A 292 28.57 -24.78 -9.68
N SER A 293 28.70 -25.03 -10.98
CA SER A 293 28.00 -26.14 -11.64
C SER A 293 28.36 -27.49 -11.01
N GLN A 294 29.65 -27.73 -10.74
CA GLN A 294 30.10 -28.97 -10.10
C GLN A 294 29.58 -29.09 -8.66
N HIS A 295 29.54 -27.99 -7.91
CA HIS A 295 28.98 -27.93 -6.57
C HIS A 295 27.50 -28.34 -6.58
N ILE A 296 26.67 -27.77 -7.45
CA ILE A 296 25.25 -28.13 -7.55
C ILE A 296 25.06 -29.57 -8.08
N LYS A 297 25.83 -29.97 -9.10
CA LYS A 297 25.84 -31.36 -9.61
C LYS A 297 26.22 -32.37 -8.51
N SER A 298 27.05 -32.00 -7.54
CA SER A 298 27.40 -32.87 -6.40
C SER A 298 26.20 -33.12 -5.47
N PHE A 299 25.35 -32.12 -5.22
CA PHE A 299 24.13 -32.29 -4.43
C PHE A 299 23.11 -33.18 -5.12
N PHE A 300 22.95 -33.06 -6.45
CA PHE A 300 22.08 -33.96 -7.21
C PHE A 300 22.58 -35.41 -7.19
N LYS A 301 23.90 -35.64 -7.19
CA LYS A 301 24.50 -36.98 -7.08
C LYS A 301 24.41 -37.57 -5.68
N ALA A 302 24.48 -36.74 -4.65
CA ALA A 302 24.46 -37.16 -3.25
C ALA A 302 23.03 -37.43 -2.71
N ARG A 303 21.98 -37.05 -3.45
CA ARG A 303 20.59 -37.15 -3.00
C ARG A 303 19.72 -38.00 -3.95
N PRO A 304 18.74 -38.76 -3.42
CA PRO A 304 17.79 -39.50 -4.23
C PRO A 304 16.90 -38.55 -5.06
N ILE A 305 16.34 -39.06 -6.17
CA ILE A 305 15.51 -38.28 -7.12
C ILE A 305 14.33 -37.57 -6.41
N SER A 306 13.78 -38.17 -5.36
CA SER A 306 12.70 -37.59 -4.54
C SER A 306 13.07 -36.27 -3.86
N GLU A 307 14.35 -35.97 -3.70
CA GLU A 307 14.87 -34.75 -3.06
C GLU A 307 15.47 -33.75 -4.05
N HIS A 308 15.43 -34.03 -5.35
CA HIS A 308 15.97 -33.15 -6.39
C HIS A 308 15.28 -31.78 -6.43
N SER A 309 14.00 -31.71 -6.04
CA SER A 309 13.27 -30.44 -5.89
C SER A 309 13.92 -29.50 -4.86
N GLY A 310 14.50 -30.05 -3.79
CA GLY A 310 15.23 -29.28 -2.78
C GLY A 310 16.56 -28.71 -3.32
N VAL A 311 17.25 -29.47 -4.18
CA VAL A 311 18.49 -29.01 -4.83
C VAL A 311 18.19 -27.86 -5.82
N ILE A 312 17.09 -27.95 -6.57
CA ILE A 312 16.63 -26.90 -7.48
C ILE A 312 16.24 -25.63 -6.70
N ALA A 313 15.53 -25.78 -5.58
CA ALA A 313 15.17 -24.66 -4.71
C ALA A 313 16.41 -23.99 -4.08
N TYR A 314 17.40 -24.78 -3.66
CA TYR A 314 18.68 -24.30 -3.15
C TYR A 314 19.45 -23.49 -4.20
N ASP A 315 19.63 -24.03 -5.42
CA ASP A 315 20.27 -23.30 -6.53
C ASP A 315 19.56 -21.97 -6.83
N SER A 316 18.23 -21.99 -6.90
CA SER A 316 17.43 -20.78 -7.11
C SER A 316 17.69 -19.73 -6.04
N ALA A 317 17.67 -20.13 -4.76
CA ALA A 317 17.93 -19.23 -3.63
C ALA A 317 19.36 -18.67 -3.64
N VAL A 318 20.37 -19.49 -3.95
CA VAL A 318 21.76 -19.06 -4.05
C VAL A 318 21.93 -18.01 -5.16
N ARG A 319 21.37 -18.26 -6.35
CA ARG A 319 21.43 -17.31 -7.47
C ARG A 319 20.71 -16.00 -7.14
N THR A 320 19.52 -16.05 -6.52
CA THR A 320 18.79 -14.83 -6.10
C THR A 320 19.57 -14.02 -5.07
N ARG A 321 20.21 -14.68 -4.09
CA ARG A 321 21.00 -14.00 -3.07
C ARG A 321 22.24 -13.32 -3.66
N ILE A 322 22.96 -13.98 -4.58
CA ILE A 322 24.17 -13.40 -5.19
C ILE A 322 23.82 -12.17 -6.04
N ALA A 323 22.72 -12.20 -6.80
CA ALA A 323 22.29 -11.04 -7.59
C ALA A 323 21.86 -9.82 -6.74
N GLN A 324 21.52 -10.01 -5.46
CA GLN A 324 21.22 -8.91 -4.54
C GLN A 324 22.49 -8.30 -3.92
N VAL A 325 23.60 -9.04 -3.89
CA VAL A 325 24.88 -8.61 -3.29
C VAL A 325 25.79 -7.91 -4.31
N ASP A 326 25.69 -8.25 -5.60
CA ASP A 326 26.52 -7.67 -6.68
C ASP A 326 25.98 -6.34 -7.25
N GLN A 327 24.89 -5.77 -6.69
CA GLN A 327 24.49 -4.39 -7.03
C GLN A 327 25.28 -3.38 -6.17
N PRO A 328 25.99 -2.40 -6.77
CA PRO A 328 26.72 -1.41 -6.00
C PRO A 328 25.74 -0.49 -5.26
N SER A 329 25.59 -0.71 -3.95
CA SER A 329 25.01 0.24 -3.02
C SER A 329 26.15 1.12 -2.45
N PRO A 330 25.94 2.43 -2.19
CA PRO A 330 26.94 3.24 -1.53
C PRO A 330 27.19 2.68 -0.12
N ALA A 331 28.47 2.47 0.19
CA ALA A 331 28.95 1.74 1.37
C ALA A 331 28.31 2.16 2.71
N PRO A 332 28.18 1.20 3.64
CA PRO A 332 28.48 1.43 5.04
C PRO A 332 29.72 0.62 5.46
N ALA A 333 30.53 1.23 6.32
CA ALA A 333 31.76 0.70 6.86
C ALA A 333 31.58 -0.65 7.57
N LEU A 334 32.47 -1.60 7.26
CA LEU A 334 32.61 -2.87 7.95
C LEU A 334 33.08 -2.62 9.40
N ARG A 335 32.24 -2.97 10.38
CA ARG A 335 32.72 -3.29 11.73
C ARG A 335 33.34 -4.67 11.70
N GLN A 336 34.63 -4.75 12.03
CA GLN A 336 35.31 -6.00 12.37
C GLN A 336 34.75 -6.51 13.70
N GLU A 337 34.17 -7.71 13.69
CA GLU A 337 34.00 -8.50 14.91
C GLU A 337 35.31 -9.24 15.16
N GLU A 338 36.07 -8.75 16.13
CA GLU A 338 37.22 -9.45 16.70
C GLU A 338 36.71 -10.59 17.60
N ALA A 339 37.15 -11.81 17.31
CA ALA A 339 36.93 -12.97 18.17
C ALA A 339 37.83 -12.83 19.42
N HIS A 340 37.21 -12.65 20.58
CA HIS A 340 37.87 -12.81 21.86
C HIS A 340 38.00 -14.31 22.19
N GLU A 341 39.22 -14.83 22.09
CA GLU A 341 39.66 -16.04 22.77
C GLU A 341 39.78 -15.73 24.27
N GLU A 342 39.05 -16.46 25.12
CA GLU A 342 39.31 -16.52 26.56
C GLU A 342 39.89 -17.89 26.91
N ASP A 343 41.18 -17.84 27.24
CA ASP A 343 41.99 -18.81 27.95
C ASP A 343 41.31 -19.30 29.25
N TYR A 344 41.27 -20.62 29.45
CA TYR A 344 41.24 -21.20 30.79
C TYR A 344 42.34 -22.25 30.92
N ASP A 345 43.29 -21.90 31.78
CA ASP A 345 44.49 -22.65 32.12
C ASP A 345 44.19 -23.86 33.02
N ALA A 346 45.11 -24.82 32.98
CA ALA A 346 45.04 -26.17 33.52
C ALA A 346 45.24 -26.25 35.05
N ASP A 347 44.66 -27.28 35.69
CA ASP A 347 45.48 -28.28 36.40
C ASP A 347 44.70 -29.54 36.91
N ARG A 348 45.38 -30.69 36.74
CA ARG A 348 45.42 -31.91 37.59
C ARG A 348 44.30 -32.97 37.61
N ALA A 349 44.70 -34.14 37.07
CA ALA A 349 44.79 -35.47 37.73
C ALA A 349 43.96 -36.64 37.14
N ALA A 350 44.61 -37.41 36.26
CA ALA A 350 44.96 -38.84 36.44
C ALA A 350 43.88 -39.96 36.52
N THR A 351 43.78 -40.72 35.40
CA THR A 351 43.80 -42.22 35.27
C THR A 351 42.58 -43.12 35.65
N PRO A 352 42.46 -44.39 35.16
CA PRO A 352 41.43 -44.78 34.16
C PRO A 352 40.71 -46.14 34.43
N ALA A 353 39.94 -46.58 33.40
CA ALA A 353 39.57 -47.95 33.01
C ALA A 353 38.42 -48.70 33.72
N GLU A 354 37.53 -49.33 32.93
CA GLU A 354 37.36 -50.80 32.79
C GLU A 354 36.19 -51.13 31.81
N ILE A 355 36.44 -51.85 30.69
CA ILE A 355 36.07 -53.26 30.36
C ILE A 355 34.54 -53.47 30.09
N GLY A 356 34.06 -54.10 29.00
CA GLY A 356 34.69 -54.79 27.86
C GLY A 356 33.67 -55.43 26.89
N THR A 357 34.17 -55.88 25.72
CA THR A 357 33.91 -57.16 24.96
C THR A 357 32.45 -57.60 24.63
N GLN A 358 32.06 -58.16 23.46
CA GLN A 358 32.77 -58.94 22.43
C GLN A 358 31.88 -59.29 21.17
N GLU A 359 32.49 -59.22 19.96
CA GLU A 359 32.44 -60.12 18.75
C GLU A 359 31.16 -60.47 17.92
N PHE A 360 31.12 -60.20 16.59
CA PHE A 360 31.46 -61.02 15.36
C PHE A 360 30.44 -62.16 15.01
N ALA A 361 30.05 -62.52 13.76
CA ALA A 361 30.26 -62.07 12.37
C ALA A 361 29.39 -62.91 11.38
N VAL A 362 29.37 -62.50 10.09
CA VAL A 362 29.24 -63.30 8.82
C VAL A 362 27.86 -63.45 8.11
N ASP A 363 27.78 -62.86 6.91
CA ASP A 363 26.86 -63.08 5.74
C ASP A 363 27.46 -64.13 4.73
N PRO A 364 26.85 -64.59 3.59
CA PRO A 364 25.46 -64.59 3.02
C PRO A 364 25.08 -65.99 2.35
N PRO A 365 24.39 -66.11 1.18
CA PRO A 365 22.94 -66.27 0.88
C PRO A 365 22.61 -67.65 0.17
N PRO A 366 21.40 -68.03 -0.37
CA PRO A 366 20.66 -67.36 -1.47
C PRO A 366 19.11 -67.44 -1.47
N HIS A 367 18.53 -66.67 -2.40
CA HIS A 367 17.12 -66.55 -2.82
C HIS A 367 16.39 -67.86 -3.18
N VAL A 368 15.06 -67.94 -2.91
CA VAL A 368 14.00 -68.31 -3.88
C VAL A 368 12.67 -67.59 -3.53
N ILE A 369 11.90 -67.30 -4.57
CA ILE A 369 10.82 -66.33 -4.79
C ILE A 369 9.40 -66.88 -4.48
N MET A 370 8.63 -66.09 -3.71
CA MET A 370 7.20 -65.67 -3.85
C MET A 370 6.04 -66.70 -3.73
N PRO A 371 4.74 -66.30 -3.52
CA PRO A 371 4.14 -65.05 -3.01
C PRO A 371 2.97 -65.26 -1.99
N THR A 372 2.34 -64.11 -1.64
CA THR A 372 0.91 -63.87 -1.35
C THR A 372 0.39 -63.87 0.10
N SER A 373 -0.21 -62.73 0.43
CA SER A 373 -1.07 -62.38 1.56
C SER A 373 -0.37 -61.85 2.82
N VAL A 374 -0.72 -60.61 3.15
CA VAL A 374 -0.30 -59.85 4.33
C VAL A 374 -1.42 -59.94 5.37
N ARG A 375 -1.09 -60.39 6.58
CA ARG A 375 -1.80 -60.06 7.83
C ARG A 375 -0.99 -60.45 9.07
N SER A 376 -0.55 -59.41 9.83
CA SER A 376 -0.64 -59.21 11.30
C SER A 376 -0.01 -60.28 12.24
N VAL A 377 0.73 -60.05 13.34
CA VAL A 377 0.82 -59.00 14.39
C VAL A 377 2.13 -59.22 15.19
N GLY A 378 2.70 -58.19 15.83
CA GLY A 378 3.51 -58.32 17.07
C GLY A 378 4.69 -57.35 17.13
N CYS A 379 4.51 -56.08 17.52
CA CYS A 379 4.52 -55.55 18.90
C CYS A 379 5.93 -55.41 19.50
N GLU A 380 6.62 -54.33 19.10
CA GLU A 380 7.59 -53.56 19.88
C GLU A 380 7.56 -52.11 19.35
N ASP A 381 7.19 -51.18 20.23
CA ASP A 381 7.34 -49.72 20.20
C ASP A 381 7.39 -48.98 18.83
N MET A 382 6.22 -48.86 18.17
CA MET A 382 5.95 -47.73 17.27
C MET A 382 5.53 -46.50 18.08
N SER A 383 6.47 -46.00 18.87
CA SER A 383 6.52 -44.61 19.30
C SER A 383 7.68 -43.96 18.56
N SER A 384 7.46 -42.78 17.99
CA SER A 384 8.43 -41.93 17.28
C SER A 384 8.81 -42.35 15.86
N GLU A 385 8.20 -41.67 14.88
CA GLU A 385 8.83 -41.16 13.63
C GLU A 385 7.81 -40.64 12.58
N ILE A 386 6.58 -40.40 12.99
CA ILE A 386 5.84 -39.23 12.49
C ILE A 386 6.45 -38.00 13.20
N ALA A 387 6.86 -37.00 12.41
CA ALA A 387 7.48 -35.73 12.83
C ALA A 387 8.96 -35.78 13.27
N ARG A 388 9.85 -36.23 12.37
CA ARG A 388 11.23 -35.69 12.28
C ARG A 388 11.59 -35.35 10.84
N ARG A 389 10.75 -34.55 10.18
CA ARG A 389 11.14 -33.77 8.99
C ARG A 389 11.51 -32.38 9.47
N SER A 390 12.82 -32.13 9.54
CA SER A 390 13.48 -30.83 9.75
C SER A 390 12.69 -29.81 10.59
N THR A 391 12.83 -29.92 11.90
CA THR A 391 12.42 -28.90 12.87
C THR A 391 13.20 -27.58 12.73
N ASP A 392 14.06 -27.42 11.72
CA ASP A 392 14.96 -26.25 11.60
C ASP A 392 14.77 -25.33 10.38
N GLN A 393 13.85 -25.58 9.43
CA GLN A 393 13.75 -24.70 8.23
C GLN A 393 12.33 -24.47 7.67
N HIS A 394 11.30 -24.49 8.51
CA HIS A 394 10.14 -23.63 8.24
C HIS A 394 10.32 -22.40 9.12
N THR A 395 10.76 -21.32 8.49
CA THR A 395 10.88 -20.01 9.12
C THR A 395 9.59 -19.70 9.87
N SER A 396 9.66 -19.81 11.19
CA SER A 396 8.62 -19.39 12.12
C SER A 396 8.45 -17.87 12.14
N SER A 397 8.94 -17.14 11.15
CA SER A 397 8.95 -15.68 11.07
C SER A 397 7.90 -15.07 10.13
N GLU A 398 7.25 -15.82 9.24
CA GLU A 398 6.22 -15.21 8.39
C GLU A 398 4.89 -15.10 9.16
N LYS A 399 4.62 -13.91 9.71
CA LYS A 399 3.28 -13.55 10.21
C LYS A 399 2.27 -13.73 9.06
N PRO A 400 1.07 -14.27 9.32
CA PRO A 400 0.09 -14.44 8.27
C PRO A 400 -0.25 -13.08 7.64
N ARG A 401 0.02 -12.90 6.34
CA ARG A 401 -0.26 -11.64 5.62
C ARG A 401 -1.72 -11.19 5.72
N TYR A 402 -2.64 -12.10 6.05
CA TYR A 402 -4.04 -11.75 6.28
C TYR A 402 -4.22 -10.90 7.53
N ALA A 403 -3.41 -11.09 8.58
CA ALA A 403 -3.57 -10.46 9.88
C ALA A 403 -2.94 -9.07 10.02
N ARG A 404 -2.33 -8.54 8.94
CA ARG A 404 -1.83 -7.16 8.83
C ARG A 404 -1.04 -6.69 10.05
N ASP A 405 -0.14 -7.54 10.52
CA ASP A 405 0.72 -7.27 11.66
C ASP A 405 -0.03 -7.03 12.98
N LEU A 406 -1.28 -7.49 13.19
CA LEU A 406 -1.93 -7.51 14.51
C LEU A 406 -1.95 -8.93 15.11
N ILE A 407 -0.88 -9.69 14.87
CA ILE A 407 -0.56 -10.93 15.57
C ILE A 407 0.81 -10.75 16.20
N TRP A 408 0.87 -10.91 17.51
CA TRP A 408 2.08 -10.77 18.32
C TRP A 408 2.77 -12.10 18.51
N SER A 409 4.09 -12.10 18.66
CA SER A 409 4.90 -13.29 18.90
C SER A 409 5.82 -13.05 20.07
N ASP A 410 6.04 -14.08 20.88
CA ASP A 410 6.89 -14.00 22.07
C ASP A 410 8.39 -13.93 21.73
N SER A 411 8.75 -14.23 20.47
CA SER A 411 10.11 -14.06 19.95
C SER A 411 10.39 -12.59 19.63
N THR A 412 11.33 -11.99 20.35
CA THR A 412 11.81 -10.60 20.25
C THR A 412 12.50 -10.23 18.92
N ARG A 413 12.60 -11.16 17.96
CA ARG A 413 13.38 -10.97 16.72
C ARG A 413 12.68 -10.14 15.64
N ASP A 414 11.39 -9.84 15.78
CA ASP A 414 10.57 -9.26 14.71
C ASP A 414 9.92 -7.89 15.07
N SER A 415 10.40 -7.19 16.10
CA SER A 415 9.86 -5.86 16.47
C SER A 415 10.22 -4.84 15.39
N LYS A 416 9.20 -4.23 14.75
CA LYS A 416 9.42 -3.08 13.86
C LYS A 416 10.08 -1.97 14.67
N MET A 417 11.21 -1.46 14.19
CA MET A 417 11.90 -0.32 14.76
C MET A 417 10.93 0.86 14.92
N SER A 418 10.91 1.51 16.08
CA SER A 418 10.07 2.68 16.34
C SER A 418 10.57 3.91 15.60
N LEU A 419 9.72 4.93 15.41
CA LEU A 419 10.13 6.20 14.80
C LEU A 419 11.30 6.84 15.59
N ALA A 420 11.28 6.77 16.92
CA ALA A 420 12.38 7.22 17.76
C ALA A 420 13.70 6.49 17.44
N GLU A 421 13.67 5.16 17.28
CA GLU A 421 14.86 4.36 16.96
C GLU A 421 15.34 4.55 15.52
N THR A 422 14.43 4.82 14.57
CA THR A 422 14.85 5.09 13.18
C THR A 422 15.75 6.32 13.04
N SER A 423 15.67 7.28 13.97
CA SER A 423 16.58 8.44 14.02
C SER A 423 18.07 8.04 14.15
N LEU A 424 18.35 6.86 14.69
CA LEU A 424 19.71 6.33 14.84
C LEU A 424 20.38 6.04 13.49
N THR A 425 19.60 5.79 12.44
CA THR A 425 20.09 5.40 11.11
C THR A 425 19.57 6.29 9.98
N MET A 426 18.72 7.28 10.28
CA MET A 426 18.23 8.24 9.30
C MET A 426 19.38 9.05 8.69
N ALA A 427 19.31 9.28 7.37
CA ALA A 427 20.23 10.17 6.68
C ALA A 427 20.01 11.62 7.12
N ALA A 428 21.09 12.41 7.09
CA ALA A 428 21.04 13.84 7.34
C ALA A 428 20.04 14.55 6.40
N VAL A 429 19.46 15.66 6.88
CA VAL A 429 18.62 16.52 6.04
C VAL A 429 19.53 17.19 5.00
N PRO A 430 19.19 17.12 3.70
CA PRO A 430 20.03 17.67 2.65
C PRO A 430 19.94 19.19 2.64
N GLU A 431 21.02 19.81 2.17
CA GLU A 431 20.98 21.19 1.71
C GLU A 431 20.45 21.26 0.27
N PRO A 432 20.04 22.45 -0.21
CA PRO A 432 19.70 22.64 -1.62
C PRO A 432 20.86 22.17 -2.52
N PRO A 433 20.62 21.42 -3.59
CA PRO A 433 21.67 21.00 -4.52
C PRO A 433 22.42 22.18 -5.14
N GLU A 434 23.67 21.98 -5.57
CA GLU A 434 24.51 23.04 -6.14
C GLU A 434 23.81 23.83 -7.26
N GLY A 435 23.04 23.16 -8.13
CA GLY A 435 22.29 23.80 -9.21
C GLY A 435 21.23 24.79 -8.71
N GLU A 436 20.59 24.52 -7.56
CA GLU A 436 19.65 25.44 -6.92
C GLU A 436 20.37 26.53 -6.14
N GLN A 437 21.50 26.21 -5.50
CA GLN A 437 22.35 27.21 -4.83
C GLN A 437 22.94 28.22 -5.81
N MET A 438 23.14 27.83 -7.08
CA MET A 438 23.62 28.70 -8.15
C MET A 438 22.50 29.35 -8.97
N ASN A 439 21.23 29.22 -8.55
CA ASN A 439 20.10 29.87 -9.21
C ASN A 439 20.11 31.39 -8.95
N LEU A 440 20.87 32.12 -9.77
CA LEU A 440 21.09 33.57 -9.62
C LEU A 440 19.77 34.36 -9.61
N THR A 441 18.79 33.95 -10.40
CA THR A 441 17.50 34.63 -10.48
C THR A 441 16.71 34.51 -9.19
N ALA A 442 16.60 33.30 -8.62
CA ALA A 442 15.98 33.11 -7.32
C ALA A 442 16.73 33.86 -6.21
N LEU A 443 18.08 33.82 -6.24
CA LEU A 443 18.91 34.53 -5.27
C LEU A 443 18.76 36.06 -5.35
N TRP A 444 18.70 36.64 -6.55
CA TRP A 444 18.43 38.06 -6.74
C TRP A 444 17.06 38.43 -6.20
N THR A 445 16.02 37.68 -6.54
CA THR A 445 14.67 37.91 -6.01
C THR A 445 14.64 37.86 -4.48
N ILE A 446 15.33 36.89 -3.87
CA ILE A 446 15.44 36.77 -2.41
C ILE A 446 16.18 37.96 -1.79
N THR A 447 17.30 38.37 -2.41
CA THR A 447 18.17 39.45 -1.92
C THR A 447 17.51 40.82 -2.05
N GLU A 448 16.78 41.07 -3.13
CA GLU A 448 16.08 42.33 -3.37
C GLU A 448 14.78 42.44 -2.56
N ASN A 449 14.19 41.31 -2.16
CA ASN A 449 12.91 41.27 -1.43
C ASN A 449 13.02 40.53 -0.09
N PRO A 450 13.95 40.91 0.82
CA PRO A 450 14.20 40.17 2.05
C PRO A 450 13.00 40.16 3.01
N HIS A 451 12.07 41.11 2.86
CA HIS A 451 10.84 41.16 3.64
C HIS A 451 9.84 40.03 3.28
N LEU A 452 9.98 39.38 2.12
CA LEU A 452 9.12 38.26 1.71
C LEU A 452 9.58 36.93 2.30
N PHE A 453 10.89 36.77 2.48
CA PHE A 453 11.51 35.52 2.91
C PHE A 453 11.91 35.60 4.38
N LYS A 454 11.63 34.57 5.14
CA LYS A 454 12.01 34.53 6.57
C LYS A 454 12.19 33.09 7.00
N VAL A 455 13.27 32.81 7.71
CA VAL A 455 13.49 31.53 8.38
C VAL A 455 13.41 31.79 9.88
N ASP A 456 12.34 31.33 10.49
CA ASP A 456 12.10 31.42 11.92
C ASP A 456 11.39 30.15 12.41
N THR A 457 11.39 29.86 13.70
CA THR A 457 10.66 28.70 14.24
C THR A 457 10.26 28.98 15.69
N GLY A 458 9.14 28.42 16.11
CA GLY A 458 8.72 28.42 17.52
C GLY A 458 9.50 27.42 18.37
N VAL A 459 10.24 26.51 17.73
CA VAL A 459 11.04 25.50 18.42
C VAL A 459 12.24 26.15 19.12
N ASN A 460 12.46 25.82 20.38
CA ASN A 460 13.65 26.22 21.13
C ASN A 460 14.86 25.41 20.64
N VAL A 461 15.54 25.91 19.60
CA VAL A 461 16.66 25.22 18.92
C VAL A 461 17.82 24.95 19.87
N GLU A 462 18.13 25.88 20.79
CA GLU A 462 19.22 25.69 21.75
C GLU A 462 18.92 24.55 22.71
N ARG A 463 17.70 24.52 23.27
CA ARG A 463 17.31 23.43 24.17
C ARG A 463 17.19 22.10 23.45
N PHE A 464 16.68 22.10 22.22
CA PHE A 464 16.63 20.93 21.34
C PHE A 464 18.04 20.35 21.10
N ARG A 465 19.00 21.20 20.76
CA ARG A 465 20.41 20.81 20.57
C ARG A 465 21.03 20.25 21.85
N GLU A 466 20.77 20.89 22.99
CA GLU A 466 21.30 20.47 24.30
C GLU A 466 20.80 19.08 24.69
N LEU A 467 19.49 18.82 24.55
CA LEU A 467 18.88 17.54 24.86
C LEU A 467 19.35 16.41 23.93
N LEU A 468 19.77 16.74 22.70
CA LEU A 468 20.32 15.79 21.72
C LEU A 468 21.84 15.63 21.78
N ARG A 469 22.52 16.21 22.78
CA ARG A 469 24.00 16.16 22.87
C ARG A 469 24.54 14.72 22.84
N THR A 470 23.83 13.78 23.42
CA THR A 470 24.21 12.35 23.51
C THR A 470 23.65 11.48 22.39
N HIS A 471 22.95 12.07 21.41
CA HIS A 471 22.43 11.32 20.28
C HIS A 471 23.58 10.74 19.43
N PRO A 472 23.55 9.45 19.08
CA PRO A 472 24.68 8.81 18.38
C PRO A 472 24.82 9.24 16.92
N ASN A 473 23.71 9.51 16.23
CA ASN A 473 23.74 10.04 14.87
C ASN A 473 23.85 11.57 14.93
N ARG A 474 25.09 12.08 14.96
CA ARG A 474 25.38 13.52 15.04
C ARG A 474 25.07 14.25 13.74
N ASP A 475 25.34 13.63 12.59
CA ASP A 475 25.09 14.23 11.27
C ASP A 475 23.61 14.59 11.08
N LEU A 476 22.71 13.71 11.53
CA LEU A 476 21.27 13.99 11.53
C LEU A 476 20.91 15.14 12.46
N VAL A 477 21.42 15.14 13.70
CA VAL A 477 21.12 16.20 14.67
C VAL A 477 21.61 17.55 14.18
N ASP A 478 22.85 17.60 13.69
CA ASP A 478 23.48 18.84 13.25
C ASP A 478 22.79 19.38 11.99
N SER A 479 22.40 18.51 11.04
CA SER A 479 21.61 18.92 9.87
C SER A 479 20.20 19.41 10.22
N VAL A 480 19.46 18.74 11.12
CA VAL A 480 18.13 19.21 11.57
C VAL A 480 18.23 20.54 12.30
N VAL A 481 19.22 20.69 13.19
CA VAL A 481 19.50 21.96 13.87
C VAL A 481 19.83 23.07 12.87
N HIS A 482 20.68 22.77 11.87
CA HIS A 482 20.98 23.70 10.79
C HIS A 482 19.71 24.08 10.02
N SER A 483 18.85 23.13 9.66
CA SER A 483 17.59 23.38 8.96
C SER A 483 16.55 24.13 9.80
N LEU A 484 16.55 24.01 11.13
CA LEU A 484 15.72 24.86 11.99
C LEU A 484 16.16 26.33 11.96
N GLN A 485 17.44 26.59 11.74
CA GLN A 485 18.03 27.93 11.70
C GLN A 485 18.06 28.55 10.29
N ASN A 486 18.25 27.73 9.25
CA ASN A 486 18.44 28.16 7.86
C ASN A 486 17.34 27.66 6.90
N GLY A 487 16.42 26.84 7.40
CA GLY A 487 15.26 26.31 6.68
C GLY A 487 15.49 24.91 6.11
N PHE A 488 14.41 24.13 6.04
CA PHE A 488 14.44 22.76 5.51
C PHE A 488 14.36 22.74 3.98
N TRP A 489 15.13 21.84 3.36
CA TRP A 489 14.99 21.48 1.95
C TRP A 489 14.23 20.14 1.82
N PRO A 490 13.19 20.04 0.98
CA PRO A 490 12.30 18.88 0.96
C PRO A 490 12.80 17.74 0.04
N TRP A 491 14.12 17.52 -0.03
CA TRP A 491 14.74 16.55 -0.95
C TRP A 491 14.35 16.78 -2.42
N ALA A 492 14.10 18.02 -2.81
CA ALA A 492 13.83 18.34 -4.20
C ALA A 492 15.11 18.23 -5.04
N ASP A 493 14.99 17.59 -6.20
CA ASP A 493 16.05 17.42 -7.17
C ASP A 493 15.62 17.96 -8.54
N SER A 494 16.28 19.04 -8.96
CA SER A 494 16.07 19.67 -10.27
C SER A 494 17.02 19.15 -11.35
N SER A 495 17.96 18.26 -11.02
CA SER A 495 18.95 17.73 -11.96
C SER A 495 18.33 16.89 -13.09
N GLU A 496 17.25 16.17 -12.79
CA GLU A 496 16.47 15.37 -13.76
C GLU A 496 15.46 16.22 -14.57
N ASN A 497 15.14 17.44 -14.13
CA ASN A 497 13.99 18.22 -14.57
C ASN A 497 14.39 19.49 -15.36
N ARG A 498 15.25 19.36 -16.37
CA ARG A 498 15.77 20.49 -17.19
C ARG A 498 14.69 21.30 -17.94
N ASP A 499 13.49 20.76 -18.07
CA ASP A 499 12.37 21.41 -18.77
C ASP A 499 11.58 22.38 -17.87
N TYR A 500 11.95 22.53 -16.60
CA TYR A 500 11.27 23.47 -15.71
C TYR A 500 11.59 24.92 -16.10
N PRO A 501 10.57 25.75 -16.38
CA PRO A 501 10.75 27.17 -16.67
C PRO A 501 11.33 27.90 -15.45
N GLU A 502 12.00 29.02 -15.66
CA GLU A 502 12.60 29.76 -14.54
C GLU A 502 11.54 30.32 -13.57
N THR A 503 10.40 30.79 -14.09
CA THR A 503 9.27 31.34 -13.32
C THR A 503 7.99 30.73 -13.87
N TYR A 504 7.08 30.27 -13.01
CA TYR A 504 5.84 29.66 -13.48
C TYR A 504 4.65 29.76 -12.53
N ASP A 505 3.47 29.97 -13.09
CA ASP A 505 2.24 30.07 -12.34
C ASP A 505 1.37 28.82 -12.49
N ASN A 506 1.46 27.89 -11.54
CA ASN A 506 0.59 26.71 -11.55
C ASN A 506 -0.86 27.03 -11.13
N ALA A 507 -1.13 28.25 -10.66
CA ALA A 507 -2.46 28.72 -10.32
C ALA A 507 -3.18 29.40 -11.50
N GLU A 508 -2.46 29.76 -12.57
CA GLU A 508 -3.04 30.38 -13.75
C GLU A 508 -4.03 29.45 -14.46
N GLY A 509 -5.17 30.00 -14.89
CA GLY A 509 -6.22 29.26 -15.60
C GLY A 509 -7.03 28.28 -14.74
N ARG A 510 -6.82 28.25 -13.42
CA ARG A 510 -7.61 27.42 -12.50
C ARG A 510 -8.85 28.15 -11.99
N GLU A 511 -9.90 27.37 -11.68
CA GLU A 511 -11.16 27.90 -11.15
C GLU A 511 -10.92 28.69 -9.86
N ILE A 512 -11.42 29.93 -9.84
CA ILE A 512 -11.44 30.77 -8.64
C ILE A 512 -12.46 30.18 -7.66
N LEU A 513 -12.19 30.26 -6.35
CA LEU A 513 -13.16 29.88 -5.32
C LEU A 513 -14.45 30.71 -5.47
N THR A 514 -15.48 30.11 -6.08
CA THR A 514 -16.78 30.76 -6.37
C THR A 514 -17.76 30.69 -5.20
N ASP A 515 -17.64 29.68 -4.34
CA ASP A 515 -18.48 29.54 -3.15
C ASP A 515 -18.15 30.66 -2.13
N PRO A 516 -19.11 31.51 -1.74
CA PRO A 516 -18.90 32.59 -0.77
C PRO A 516 -18.40 32.11 0.60
N ALA A 517 -18.83 30.92 1.06
CA ALA A 517 -18.38 30.34 2.33
C ALA A 517 -16.92 29.90 2.23
N HIS A 518 -16.53 29.26 1.12
CA HIS A 518 -15.14 28.89 0.88
C HIS A 518 -14.24 30.11 0.72
N PHE A 519 -14.70 31.13 -0.01
CA PHE A 519 -13.95 32.37 -0.21
C PHE A 519 -13.71 33.11 1.12
N SER A 520 -14.76 33.28 1.93
CA SER A 520 -14.66 33.93 3.24
C SER A 520 -13.76 33.16 4.20
N PHE A 521 -13.87 31.83 4.23
CA PHE A 521 -12.98 30.97 5.00
C PHE A 521 -11.51 31.09 4.55
N ALA A 522 -11.23 30.99 3.25
CA ALA A 522 -9.87 31.12 2.72
C ALA A 522 -9.27 32.49 3.07
N LYS A 523 -10.04 33.57 2.92
CA LYS A 523 -9.62 34.92 3.28
C LYS A 523 -9.24 35.03 4.76
N GLN A 524 -10.07 34.47 5.66
CA GLN A 524 -9.79 34.47 7.10
C GLN A 524 -8.56 33.63 7.44
N GLN A 525 -8.44 32.44 6.86
CA GLN A 525 -7.29 31.57 7.12
C GLN A 525 -5.98 32.21 6.63
N ILE A 526 -5.96 32.78 5.43
CA ILE A 526 -4.78 33.47 4.89
C ILE A 526 -4.41 34.67 5.77
N ALA A 527 -5.39 35.46 6.23
CA ALA A 527 -5.12 36.55 7.15
C ALA A 527 -4.47 36.05 8.46
N ALA A 528 -4.96 34.94 9.02
CA ALA A 528 -4.36 34.32 10.20
C ALA A 528 -2.93 33.80 9.94
N GLU A 529 -2.64 33.22 8.78
CA GLU A 529 -1.26 32.78 8.43
C GLU A 529 -0.30 33.98 8.26
N VAL A 530 -0.80 35.12 7.75
CA VAL A 530 -0.03 36.38 7.67
C VAL A 530 0.22 36.97 9.05
N GLU A 531 -0.79 36.99 9.93
CA GLU A 531 -0.66 37.46 11.31
C GLU A 531 0.36 36.64 12.12
N LYS A 532 0.41 35.32 11.87
CA LYS A 532 1.43 34.41 12.42
C LYS A 532 2.79 34.52 11.73
N GLU A 533 2.94 35.42 10.77
CA GLU A 533 4.13 35.62 9.92
C GLU A 533 4.58 34.38 9.13
N ARG A 534 3.71 33.38 9.00
CA ARG A 534 3.96 32.16 8.21
C ARG A 534 3.84 32.44 6.72
N PHE A 535 2.91 33.32 6.36
CA PHE A 535 2.84 33.89 5.03
C PHE A 535 3.46 35.28 5.03
N SER A 536 4.07 35.67 3.92
CA SER A 536 4.53 37.05 3.73
C SER A 536 3.37 38.04 3.60
N SER A 537 3.69 39.33 3.74
CA SER A 537 2.84 40.38 3.21
C SER A 537 2.60 40.16 1.71
N SER A 538 1.44 40.62 1.23
CA SER A 538 1.14 40.61 -0.20
C SER A 538 2.15 41.46 -0.96
N PHE A 539 2.65 40.96 -2.09
CA PHE A 539 3.54 41.69 -3.00
C PHE A 539 2.87 42.01 -4.35
N GLY A 540 1.54 41.89 -4.40
CA GLY A 540 0.74 42.21 -5.58
C GLY A 540 0.46 41.01 -6.50
N PRO A 541 -0.03 41.28 -7.72
CA PRO A 541 -0.52 40.25 -8.65
C PRO A 541 0.57 39.62 -9.52
N SER A 542 1.74 40.25 -9.63
CA SER A 542 2.82 39.83 -10.52
C SER A 542 3.79 38.91 -9.80
N LEU A 543 4.07 37.75 -10.40
CA LEU A 543 5.08 36.83 -9.90
C LEU A 543 6.48 37.42 -10.13
N LEU A 544 7.36 37.35 -9.14
CA LEU A 544 8.74 37.80 -9.30
C LEU A 544 9.58 36.73 -10.00
N PRO A 545 10.72 37.09 -10.64
CA PRO A 545 11.58 36.12 -11.29
C PRO A 545 12.04 35.00 -10.35
N GLY A 546 12.09 33.76 -10.85
CA GLY A 546 12.47 32.57 -10.09
C GLY A 546 11.37 31.99 -9.20
N MET A 547 10.22 32.68 -9.09
CA MET A 547 9.12 32.21 -8.24
C MET A 547 8.21 31.21 -8.95
N TYR A 548 7.60 30.35 -8.13
CA TYR A 548 6.51 29.48 -8.55
C TYR A 548 5.28 29.75 -7.72
N SER A 549 4.14 29.82 -8.40
CA SER A 549 2.84 30.00 -7.75
C SER A 549 2.09 28.67 -7.65
N VAL A 550 1.55 28.37 -6.48
CA VAL A 550 0.77 27.17 -6.15
C VAL A 550 -0.67 27.56 -5.82
N PRO A 551 -1.67 26.88 -6.42
CA PRO A 551 -3.07 27.18 -6.16
C PRO A 551 -3.50 26.68 -4.78
N VAL A 552 -4.41 27.44 -4.17
CA VAL A 552 -5.08 27.04 -2.92
C VAL A 552 -6.54 26.73 -3.15
N TRP A 553 -7.01 25.71 -2.43
CA TRP A 553 -8.39 25.25 -2.47
C TRP A 553 -8.95 25.16 -1.07
N VAL A 554 -10.29 25.13 -0.99
CA VAL A 554 -10.99 24.87 0.26
C VAL A 554 -11.79 23.59 0.09
N VAL A 555 -11.61 22.67 1.04
CA VAL A 555 -12.39 21.43 1.07
C VAL A 555 -12.97 21.23 2.47
N PRO A 556 -14.16 20.62 2.60
CA PRO A 556 -14.68 20.22 3.90
C PRO A 556 -13.80 19.12 4.51
N LYS A 557 -13.65 19.15 5.84
CA LYS A 557 -13.03 18.06 6.58
C LYS A 557 -13.98 16.85 6.54
N PRO A 558 -13.45 15.62 6.38
CA PRO A 558 -14.28 14.42 6.44
C PRO A 558 -15.10 14.41 7.74
N HIS A 559 -16.41 14.11 7.61
CA HIS A 559 -17.33 14.00 8.75
C HIS A 559 -17.47 15.28 9.60
N SER A 560 -17.22 16.46 9.04
CA SER A 560 -17.37 17.74 9.74
C SER A 560 -17.75 18.86 8.78
N ASP A 561 -18.54 19.81 9.27
CA ASP A 561 -18.84 21.07 8.55
C ASP A 561 -17.64 22.04 8.54
N LYS A 562 -16.54 21.67 9.22
CA LYS A 562 -15.31 22.48 9.25
C LYS A 562 -14.60 22.39 7.91
N LEU A 563 -14.19 23.54 7.39
CA LEU A 563 -13.40 23.65 6.17
C LEU A 563 -11.90 23.52 6.47
N ARG A 564 -11.10 23.16 5.46
CA ARG A 564 -9.63 23.23 5.49
C ARG A 564 -9.10 23.85 4.20
N LEU A 565 -8.06 24.67 4.34
CA LEU A 565 -7.28 25.18 3.22
C LEU A 565 -6.33 24.08 2.75
N VAL A 566 -6.22 23.88 1.44
CA VAL A 566 -5.33 22.91 0.80
C VAL A 566 -4.43 23.66 -0.16
N VAL A 567 -3.12 23.51 -0.01
CA VAL A 567 -2.13 24.01 -0.96
C VAL A 567 -1.80 22.86 -1.93
N ASP A 568 -2.15 23.02 -3.21
CA ASP A 568 -2.01 21.94 -4.20
C ASP A 568 -0.62 21.97 -4.85
N HIS A 569 0.37 21.41 -4.19
CA HIS A 569 1.73 21.24 -4.73
C HIS A 569 1.83 20.21 -5.86
N SER A 570 0.74 19.51 -6.19
CA SER A 570 0.65 18.61 -7.34
C SER A 570 0.01 19.29 -8.55
N ALA A 571 -0.28 20.58 -8.45
CA ALA A 571 -0.93 21.34 -9.50
C ALA A 571 -0.03 21.58 -10.71
N GLY A 572 -0.57 21.31 -11.90
CA GLY A 572 0.00 21.77 -13.17
C GLY A 572 1.05 20.81 -13.74
N ARG A 573 1.58 21.18 -14.91
CA ARG A 573 2.65 20.42 -15.59
C ARG A 573 3.97 20.51 -14.81
N TYR A 574 4.26 21.66 -14.23
CA TYR A 574 5.48 21.95 -13.48
C TYR A 574 5.20 21.96 -11.97
N SER A 575 4.58 20.88 -11.49
CA SER A 575 4.17 20.76 -10.10
C SER A 575 5.39 20.63 -9.17
N LEU A 576 5.36 21.27 -8.00
CA LEU A 576 6.48 21.17 -7.05
C LEU A 576 6.72 19.74 -6.59
N ASN A 577 5.64 18.95 -6.46
CA ASN A 577 5.76 17.56 -6.07
C ASN A 577 6.51 16.72 -7.11
N SER A 578 6.51 17.06 -8.40
CA SER A 578 7.35 16.35 -9.39
C SER A 578 8.84 16.57 -9.21
N LEU A 579 9.27 17.63 -8.52
CA LEU A 579 10.68 17.86 -8.18
C LEU A 579 11.17 16.95 -7.05
N ILE A 580 10.27 16.32 -6.30
CA ILE A 580 10.62 15.50 -5.14
C ILE A 580 10.56 14.02 -5.55
N PRO A 581 11.68 13.27 -5.54
CA PRO A 581 11.69 11.87 -5.96
C PRO A 581 10.71 11.04 -5.14
N LYS A 582 10.02 10.08 -5.77
CA LYS A 582 8.97 9.29 -5.08
C LYS A 582 9.50 8.49 -3.89
N ALA A 583 10.75 8.01 -3.96
CA ALA A 583 11.41 7.33 -2.86
C ALA A 583 11.50 8.23 -1.61
N GLU A 584 11.75 9.52 -1.83
CA GLU A 584 11.93 10.49 -0.75
C GLU A 584 10.62 10.91 -0.07
N ARG A 585 9.46 10.57 -0.64
CA ARG A 585 8.13 10.92 -0.09
C ARG A 585 7.62 9.94 0.96
N SER A 586 8.26 8.79 1.10
CA SER A 586 7.86 7.76 2.05
C SER A 586 8.39 8.07 3.46
N VAL A 587 7.58 7.75 4.47
CA VAL A 587 7.89 8.02 5.88
C VAL A 587 7.60 6.76 6.67
N HIS A 588 8.54 6.39 7.55
CA HIS A 588 8.31 5.35 8.54
C HIS A 588 7.45 5.91 9.67
N LEU A 589 6.38 5.20 10.05
CA LEU A 589 5.44 5.63 11.10
C LEU A 589 5.18 4.45 12.05
N ASP A 590 4.99 4.76 13.33
CA ASP A 590 4.59 3.75 14.30
C ASP A 590 3.12 3.34 14.10
N GLY A 591 2.76 2.14 14.54
CA GLY A 591 1.40 1.63 14.42
C GLY A 591 0.92 0.98 15.70
N LEU A 592 -0.32 0.46 15.64
CA LEU A 592 -0.93 -0.22 16.78
C LEU A 592 -0.29 -1.57 17.11
N HIS A 593 0.52 -2.14 16.20
CA HIS A 593 1.26 -3.36 16.53
C HIS A 593 2.21 -3.11 17.69
N GLN A 594 3.02 -2.04 17.63
CA GLN A 594 3.95 -1.71 18.72
C GLN A 594 3.21 -1.38 20.02
N LEU A 595 2.09 -0.65 19.95
CA LEU A 595 1.24 -0.39 21.12
C LEU A 595 0.67 -1.68 21.72
N GLY A 596 0.18 -2.59 20.88
CA GLY A 596 -0.34 -3.88 21.34
C GLY A 596 0.74 -4.73 22.00
N GLU A 597 1.98 -4.70 21.49
CA GLU A 597 3.11 -5.41 22.08
C GLU A 597 3.45 -4.85 23.47
N ALA A 598 3.49 -3.53 23.59
CA ALA A 598 3.73 -2.85 24.86
C ALA A 598 2.62 -3.14 25.88
N LEU A 599 1.35 -3.13 25.47
CA LEU A 599 0.21 -3.45 26.35
C LEU A 599 0.22 -4.91 26.81
N ILE A 600 0.58 -5.85 25.92
CA ILE A 600 0.74 -7.27 26.27
C ILE A 600 1.84 -7.40 27.32
N ARG A 601 3.02 -6.83 27.08
CA ARG A 601 4.16 -6.87 28.01
C ARG A 601 3.79 -6.28 29.37
N ALA A 602 3.14 -5.12 29.38
CA ALA A 602 2.68 -4.46 30.60
C ALA A 602 1.73 -5.35 31.42
N ARG A 603 0.80 -6.04 30.73
CA ARG A 603 -0.17 -6.96 31.33
C ARG A 603 0.50 -8.22 31.89
N GLU A 604 1.52 -8.73 31.23
CA GLU A 604 2.29 -9.89 31.69
C GLU A 604 3.12 -9.58 32.93
N GLU A 605 3.81 -8.44 32.93
CA GLU A 605 4.70 -8.05 34.03
C GLU A 605 3.93 -7.59 35.27
N ASN A 606 2.73 -7.01 35.10
CA ASN A 606 2.00 -6.32 36.17
C ASN A 606 0.59 -6.88 36.44
N GLY A 607 0.21 -7.98 35.79
CA GLY A 607 -1.10 -8.62 35.95
C GLY A 607 -2.27 -7.69 35.68
N ASP A 608 -3.34 -7.81 36.47
CA ASP A 608 -4.59 -7.06 36.27
C ASP A 608 -4.53 -5.59 36.75
N ARG A 609 -3.33 -5.04 36.97
CA ARG A 609 -3.20 -3.61 37.31
C ARG A 609 -3.89 -2.76 36.22
N PRO A 610 -4.78 -1.82 36.58
CA PRO A 610 -5.51 -1.03 35.60
C PRO A 610 -4.58 -0.23 34.70
N LEU A 611 -4.75 -0.40 33.38
CA LEU A 611 -4.01 0.32 32.36
C LEU A 611 -4.91 1.40 31.75
N VAL A 612 -4.32 2.51 31.34
CA VAL A 612 -4.94 3.54 30.52
C VAL A 612 -4.09 3.78 29.28
N ILE A 613 -4.75 4.14 28.19
CA ILE A 613 -4.10 4.62 26.98
C ILE A 613 -4.28 6.12 26.92
N TRP A 614 -3.29 6.79 26.37
CA TRP A 614 -3.38 8.21 26.09
C TRP A 614 -2.90 8.51 24.69
N LYS A 615 -3.44 9.60 24.12
CA LYS A 615 -2.99 10.18 22.87
C LYS A 615 -2.82 11.69 23.04
N SER A 616 -1.84 12.24 22.34
CA SER A 616 -1.49 13.65 22.38
C SER A 616 -1.18 14.13 20.97
N ASP A 617 -1.91 15.15 20.51
CA ASP A 617 -1.75 15.76 19.20
C ASP A 617 -0.93 17.05 19.31
N VAL A 618 0.06 17.18 18.42
CA VAL A 618 0.81 18.42 18.22
C VAL A 618 0.00 19.39 17.37
N SER A 619 -0.18 20.61 17.88
CA SER A 619 -0.94 21.63 17.17
C SER A 619 -0.13 22.25 16.04
N GLU A 620 -0.72 22.32 14.84
CA GLU A 620 -0.11 22.95 13.67
C GLU A 620 1.27 22.37 13.28
N ALA A 621 1.49 21.08 13.55
CA ALA A 621 2.76 20.35 13.40
C ALA A 621 3.65 20.78 12.22
N TYR A 622 3.18 20.61 10.98
CA TYR A 622 3.94 20.99 9.77
C TYR A 622 4.40 22.45 9.80
N ARG A 623 3.54 23.37 10.25
CA ARG A 623 3.78 24.82 10.22
C ARG A 623 4.89 25.27 11.18
N LEU A 624 5.35 24.41 12.09
CA LEU A 624 6.47 24.68 13.00
C LEU A 624 7.81 24.77 12.27
N LEU A 625 7.94 24.07 11.15
CA LEU A 625 9.20 23.89 10.45
C LEU A 625 9.34 24.95 9.34
N PRO A 626 10.37 25.82 9.38
CA PRO A 626 10.61 26.78 8.32
C PRO A 626 11.18 26.09 7.08
N MET A 627 10.79 26.52 5.89
CA MET A 627 11.42 26.04 4.66
C MET A 627 12.61 26.90 4.28
N HIS A 628 13.59 26.33 3.58
CA HIS A 628 14.73 27.08 3.07
C HIS A 628 14.26 28.18 2.09
N PRO A 629 14.84 29.40 2.04
CA PRO A 629 14.39 30.48 1.16
C PRO A 629 14.30 30.11 -0.32
N LEU A 630 15.24 29.30 -0.82
CA LEU A 630 15.20 28.74 -2.19
C LEU A 630 14.03 27.78 -2.45
N TRP A 631 13.41 27.25 -1.39
CA TRP A 631 12.14 26.52 -1.50
C TRP A 631 10.95 27.45 -1.32
N GLN A 632 11.03 28.41 -0.38
CA GLN A 632 9.99 29.43 -0.16
C GLN A 632 9.63 30.16 -1.47
N VAL A 633 10.63 30.53 -2.29
CA VAL A 633 10.42 31.18 -3.59
C VAL A 633 9.53 30.35 -4.53
N LYS A 634 9.54 29.01 -4.39
CA LYS A 634 8.75 28.09 -5.22
C LYS A 634 7.34 27.83 -4.70
N GLN A 635 7.04 28.17 -3.44
CA GLN A 635 5.72 27.93 -2.82
C GLN A 635 4.96 29.24 -2.58
N THR A 636 4.87 30.08 -3.61
CA THR A 636 4.07 31.31 -3.56
C THR A 636 2.58 30.96 -3.66
N VAL A 637 1.78 31.34 -2.67
CA VAL A 637 0.34 31.15 -2.67
C VAL A 637 -0.35 32.31 -3.38
N SER A 638 -1.25 31.98 -4.31
CA SER A 638 -2.08 32.94 -5.03
C SER A 638 -3.53 32.89 -4.55
N PHE A 639 -4.06 34.03 -4.09
CA PHE A 639 -5.46 34.16 -3.68
C PHE A 639 -5.98 35.58 -3.94
N ASN A 640 -7.15 35.68 -4.59
CA ASN A 640 -7.84 36.94 -4.87
C ASN A 640 -6.96 37.96 -5.63
N GLY A 641 -6.22 37.51 -6.63
CA GLY A 641 -5.33 38.37 -7.43
C GLY A 641 -4.10 38.89 -6.67
N GLU A 642 -3.85 38.40 -5.45
CA GLU A 642 -2.69 38.76 -4.64
C GLU A 642 -1.83 37.53 -4.34
N ARG A 643 -0.51 37.75 -4.28
CA ARG A 643 0.48 36.70 -4.04
C ARG A 643 1.22 36.91 -2.72
N ARG A 644 1.51 35.79 -2.06
CA ARG A 644 2.22 35.73 -0.77
C ARG A 644 3.18 34.55 -0.80
N VAL A 645 4.35 34.69 -0.20
CA VAL A 645 5.29 33.58 -0.03
C VAL A 645 4.88 32.78 1.20
N ASP A 646 4.68 31.46 1.05
CA ASP A 646 4.58 30.56 2.19
C ASP A 646 5.99 30.28 2.72
N ARG A 647 6.25 30.60 3.98
CA ARG A 647 7.59 30.47 4.59
C ARG A 647 7.77 29.14 5.31
N ARG A 648 6.68 28.40 5.54
CA ARG A 648 6.66 27.21 6.40
C ARG A 648 6.44 25.94 5.60
N ASN A 649 6.74 24.82 6.23
CA ASN A 649 6.34 23.51 5.73
C ASN A 649 4.81 23.39 5.86
N ASP A 650 4.19 22.73 4.90
CA ASP A 650 2.74 22.70 4.75
C ASP A 650 2.21 21.32 4.38
N PHE A 651 0.88 21.18 4.41
CA PHE A 651 0.23 19.96 3.97
C PHE A 651 -0.02 20.04 2.45
N GLY A 652 0.59 19.13 1.69
CA GLY A 652 0.44 19.05 0.23
C GLY A 652 1.76 18.77 -0.47
N GLY A 653 2.88 19.20 0.12
CA GLY A 653 4.22 18.88 -0.39
C GLY A 653 4.61 17.41 -0.21
N GLY A 654 5.22 16.85 -1.25
CA GLY A 654 5.65 15.45 -1.30
C GLY A 654 6.73 15.11 -0.28
N GLY A 655 7.55 16.10 0.10
CA GLY A 655 8.58 15.98 1.13
C GLY A 655 8.14 16.46 2.52
N SER A 656 6.98 17.12 2.63
CA SER A 656 6.54 17.77 3.88
C SER A 656 6.40 16.78 5.04
N GLY A 657 5.84 15.59 4.76
CA GLY A 657 5.72 14.49 5.72
C GLY A 657 7.06 14.02 6.27
N ARG A 658 8.07 13.92 5.40
CA ARG A 658 9.41 13.49 5.78
C ARG A 658 10.14 14.55 6.58
N VAL A 659 10.02 15.83 6.18
CA VAL A 659 10.55 16.96 6.96
C VAL A 659 10.01 16.92 8.40
N TRP A 660 8.69 16.78 8.55
CA TRP A 660 8.07 16.64 9.86
C TRP A 660 8.58 15.42 10.63
N ALA A 661 8.51 14.23 10.02
CA ALA A 661 8.88 13.00 10.69
C ALA A 661 10.37 12.95 11.10
N THR A 662 11.25 13.57 10.33
CA THR A 662 12.69 13.64 10.66
C THR A 662 12.93 14.48 11.91
N PHE A 663 12.30 15.67 11.99
CA PHE A 663 12.34 16.49 13.20
C PHE A 663 11.69 15.77 14.38
N PHE A 664 10.51 15.21 14.18
CA PHE A 664 9.73 14.61 15.25
C PHE A 664 10.34 13.31 15.76
N ALA A 665 11.04 12.54 14.92
CA ALA A 665 11.81 11.37 15.35
C ALA A 665 12.87 11.72 16.41
N LEU A 666 13.55 12.88 16.26
CA LEU A 666 14.49 13.37 17.27
C LEU A 666 13.78 13.84 18.54
N VAL A 667 12.61 14.48 18.44
CA VAL A 667 11.78 14.82 19.61
C VAL A 667 11.38 13.56 20.39
N LEU A 668 10.95 12.51 19.68
CA LEU A 668 10.61 11.22 20.27
C LEU A 668 11.84 10.52 20.85
N TRP A 669 13.00 10.64 20.23
CA TRP A 669 14.24 10.11 20.78
C TRP A 669 14.57 10.77 22.13
N ILE A 670 14.43 12.10 22.24
CA ILE A 670 14.60 12.81 23.52
C ILE A 670 13.59 12.26 24.53
N ALA A 671 12.32 12.13 24.14
CA ALA A 671 11.27 11.62 25.03
C ALA A 671 11.60 10.21 25.57
N VAL A 672 12.03 9.29 24.71
CA VAL A 672 12.29 7.89 25.06
C VAL A 672 13.61 7.74 25.82
N PHE A 673 14.71 8.32 25.33
CA PHE A 673 16.05 8.03 25.84
C PHE A 673 16.57 9.04 26.86
N VAL A 674 16.05 10.27 26.87
CA VAL A 674 16.46 11.33 27.81
C VAL A 674 15.43 11.52 28.90
N LYS A 675 14.13 11.56 28.54
CA LYS A 675 13.03 11.69 29.49
C LYS A 675 12.50 10.34 29.99
N LEU A 676 12.99 9.23 29.44
CA LEU A 676 12.65 7.86 29.86
C LEU A 676 11.16 7.51 29.73
N ILE A 677 10.49 8.09 28.73
CA ILE A 677 9.10 7.77 28.40
C ILE A 677 9.09 6.49 27.55
N VAL A 678 9.07 5.33 28.22
CA VAL A 678 9.09 4.01 27.58
C VAL A 678 7.77 3.71 26.85
N ASP A 679 7.88 2.94 25.76
CA ASP A 679 6.77 2.56 24.87
C ASP A 679 6.01 3.76 24.28
N LEU A 680 6.73 4.82 23.89
CA LEU A 680 6.17 5.97 23.20
C LEU A 680 6.18 5.75 21.68
N PHE A 681 5.05 6.01 21.04
CA PHE A 681 4.86 5.82 19.61
C PHE A 681 4.25 7.06 18.97
N ALA A 682 4.47 7.25 17.67
CA ALA A 682 3.84 8.34 16.92
C ALA A 682 3.39 7.95 15.51
N TYR A 683 2.23 8.47 15.14
CA TYR A 683 1.70 8.46 13.79
C TYR A 683 1.52 9.90 13.31
N VAL A 684 2.51 10.41 12.58
CA VAL A 684 2.59 11.80 12.13
C VAL A 684 2.61 12.75 13.33
N ASP A 685 1.52 13.46 13.62
CA ASP A 685 1.36 14.44 14.69
C ASP A 685 0.67 13.87 15.94
N ASP A 686 0.10 12.66 15.84
CA ASP A 686 -0.51 11.93 16.96
C ASP A 686 0.54 11.08 17.68
N SER A 687 0.90 11.46 18.90
CA SER A 687 1.71 10.64 19.82
C SER A 687 0.81 9.82 20.74
N PHE A 688 1.15 8.58 21.03
CA PHE A 688 0.35 7.71 21.88
C PHE A 688 1.19 6.70 22.66
N SER A 689 0.70 6.35 23.84
CA SER A 689 1.31 5.33 24.71
C SER A 689 0.29 4.86 25.74
N TRP A 690 0.76 4.12 26.74
CA TRP A 690 0.01 3.59 27.85
C TRP A 690 0.64 3.99 29.18
N ASP A 691 -0.18 4.01 30.24
CA ASP A 691 0.28 4.19 31.61
C ASP A 691 -0.61 3.39 32.58
N PHE A 692 -0.23 3.32 33.84
CA PHE A 692 -1.12 2.81 34.88
C PHE A 692 -2.17 3.85 35.25
N ALA A 693 -3.41 3.43 35.49
CA ALA A 693 -4.52 4.34 35.79
C ALA A 693 -4.31 5.17 37.07
N ASP A 694 -3.51 4.64 38.00
CA ASP A 694 -3.13 5.29 39.26
C ASP A 694 -1.87 6.16 39.14
N ASN A 695 -1.16 6.13 38.00
CA ASN A 695 -0.02 6.99 37.72
C ASN A 695 -0.50 8.31 37.08
N LEU A 696 -1.02 9.20 37.92
CA LEU A 696 -1.48 10.51 37.50
C LEU A 696 -0.56 11.61 38.02
N GLU A 697 -0.24 12.55 37.15
CA GLU A 697 0.54 13.72 37.47
C GLU A 697 -0.23 15.00 37.18
N TRP A 698 -0.06 16.01 38.04
CA TRP A 698 -0.62 17.33 37.82
C TRP A 698 0.14 18.06 36.73
N TYR A 699 -0.56 18.45 35.66
CA TYR A 699 -0.01 19.25 34.58
C TYR A 699 -0.52 20.69 34.69
N GLU A 700 0.40 21.58 35.11
CA GLU A 700 0.09 22.97 35.47
C GLU A 700 -0.54 23.77 34.31
N PRO A 701 -0.04 23.73 33.06
CA PRO A 701 -0.57 24.57 31.99
C PRO A 701 -2.06 24.34 31.71
N TYR A 702 -2.57 23.14 31.99
CA TYR A 702 -3.98 22.78 31.83
C TYR A 702 -4.76 22.67 33.13
N GLN A 703 -4.10 22.83 34.28
CA GLN A 703 -4.69 22.72 35.60
C GLN A 703 -5.52 21.41 35.73
N ALA A 704 -4.92 20.29 35.33
CA ALA A 704 -5.59 18.99 35.31
C ALA A 704 -4.59 17.84 35.51
N TYR A 705 -5.11 16.70 35.97
CA TYR A 705 -4.34 15.46 36.08
C TYR A 705 -4.33 14.73 34.74
N TYR A 706 -3.16 14.24 34.37
CA TYR A 706 -2.92 13.40 33.20
C TYR A 706 -2.09 12.18 33.58
N PRO A 707 -2.14 11.08 32.82
CA PRO A 707 -1.17 10.00 32.94
C PRO A 707 0.27 10.52 33.01
N GLY A 708 1.09 9.96 33.90
CA GLY A 708 2.44 10.46 34.18
C GLY A 708 3.30 10.59 32.92
N LYS A 709 3.33 9.55 32.07
CA LYS A 709 4.03 9.59 30.77
C LYS A 709 3.50 10.69 29.84
N GLN A 710 2.18 10.91 29.82
CA GLN A 710 1.57 11.97 29.01
C GLN A 710 1.98 13.35 29.51
N ALA A 711 1.89 13.60 30.82
CA ALA A 711 2.30 14.86 31.43
C ALA A 711 3.80 15.16 31.21
N GLN A 712 4.65 14.13 31.25
CA GLN A 712 6.08 14.25 30.93
C GLN A 712 6.32 14.63 29.47
N LEU A 713 5.56 14.05 28.53
CA LEU A 713 5.65 14.43 27.11
C LEU A 713 5.20 15.88 26.89
N LEU A 714 4.09 16.30 27.50
CA LEU A 714 3.60 17.68 27.38
C LEU A 714 4.61 18.69 27.92
N ARG A 715 5.25 18.40 29.07
CA ARG A 715 6.33 19.25 29.60
C ARG A 715 7.56 19.29 28.71
N LEU A 716 7.90 18.20 28.02
CA LEU A 716 8.95 18.21 27.00
C LEU A 716 8.57 19.11 25.83
N TRP A 717 7.32 19.08 25.39
CA TRP A 717 6.84 19.96 24.33
C TRP A 717 6.88 21.44 24.75
N ASP A 718 6.48 21.77 25.98
CA ASP A 718 6.63 23.12 26.53
C ASP A 718 8.10 23.58 26.50
N GLU A 719 9.01 22.72 26.94
CA GLU A 719 10.46 22.97 26.99
C GLU A 719 11.07 23.20 25.59
N LEU A 720 10.56 22.48 24.59
CA LEU A 720 10.98 22.58 23.20
C LEU A 720 10.23 23.66 22.41
N GLY A 721 9.19 24.29 22.96
CA GLY A 721 8.35 25.24 22.22
C GLY A 721 7.45 24.58 21.17
N VAL A 722 7.11 23.29 21.33
CA VAL A 722 6.17 22.56 20.47
C VAL A 722 4.75 22.82 20.98
N PRO A 723 3.87 23.50 20.23
CA PRO A 723 2.55 23.86 20.71
C PRO A 723 1.58 22.67 20.75
N HIS A 724 0.71 22.67 21.76
CA HIS A 724 -0.35 21.69 21.93
C HIS A 724 -1.59 22.33 22.57
N GLU A 725 -2.76 21.74 22.32
CA GLU A 725 -4.06 22.23 22.80
C GLU A 725 -4.75 21.23 23.73
N LYS A 726 -5.29 21.71 24.86
CA LYS A 726 -5.90 20.87 25.92
C LYS A 726 -6.96 19.90 25.38
N ARG A 727 -7.82 20.40 24.49
CA ARG A 727 -8.94 19.63 23.91
C ARG A 727 -8.53 18.40 23.11
N LYS A 728 -7.26 18.32 22.70
CA LYS A 728 -6.71 17.22 21.91
C LYS A 728 -5.84 16.26 22.72
N GLN A 729 -5.72 16.50 24.02
CA GLN A 729 -4.97 15.63 24.92
C GLN A 729 -5.96 14.71 25.61
N GLU A 730 -6.05 13.47 25.16
CA GLU A 730 -7.08 12.52 25.58
C GLU A 730 -6.42 11.31 26.26
N HIS A 731 -7.09 10.77 27.28
CA HIS A 731 -6.69 9.51 27.91
C HIS A 731 -7.91 8.76 28.45
N GLY A 732 -7.80 7.45 28.57
CA GLY A 732 -8.87 6.61 29.10
C GLY A 732 -8.57 5.12 28.96
N THR A 733 -9.47 4.30 29.51
CA THR A 733 -9.40 2.83 29.38
C THR A 733 -9.81 2.35 27.98
N SER A 734 -10.60 3.14 27.25
CA SER A 734 -11.03 2.89 25.88
C SER A 734 -10.86 4.18 25.07
N LEU A 735 -10.01 4.17 24.05
CA LEU A 735 -9.64 5.38 23.30
C LEU A 735 -9.42 5.09 21.81
N VAL A 736 -9.85 6.01 20.94
CA VAL A 736 -9.59 5.91 19.51
C VAL A 736 -8.19 6.43 19.19
N VAL A 737 -7.31 5.54 18.74
CA VAL A 737 -5.92 5.82 18.33
C VAL A 737 -5.76 5.46 16.86
N ILE A 738 -5.23 6.39 16.06
CA ILE A 738 -5.08 6.28 14.60
C ILE A 738 -6.35 5.80 13.85
N GLY A 739 -7.54 6.08 14.39
CA GLY A 739 -8.84 5.71 13.81
C GLY A 739 -9.36 4.31 14.18
N LEU A 740 -8.74 3.62 15.14
CA LEU A 740 -9.21 2.35 15.71
C LEU A 740 -9.41 2.48 17.22
N LEU A 741 -10.44 1.84 17.75
CA LEU A 741 -10.74 1.85 19.18
C LEU A 741 -9.84 0.83 19.87
N VAL A 742 -9.08 1.29 20.86
CA VAL A 742 -8.24 0.46 21.71
C VAL A 742 -8.86 0.39 23.09
N ASP A 743 -9.09 -0.83 23.58
CA ASP A 743 -9.69 -1.06 24.89
C ASP A 743 -8.76 -1.89 25.78
N THR A 744 -8.33 -1.30 26.88
CA THR A 744 -7.36 -1.88 27.84
C THR A 744 -7.99 -2.85 28.84
N LEU A 745 -9.32 -2.79 29.04
CA LEU A 745 -10.04 -3.67 29.95
C LEU A 745 -10.26 -5.04 29.29
N THR A 746 -10.70 -5.01 28.04
CA THR A 746 -10.91 -6.21 27.22
C THR A 746 -9.65 -6.63 26.46
N MET A 747 -8.62 -5.79 26.43
CA MET A 747 -7.40 -5.96 25.63
C MET A 747 -7.75 -6.20 24.16
N THR A 748 -8.55 -5.30 23.56
CA THR A 748 -9.03 -5.42 22.17
C THR A 748 -8.69 -4.23 21.30
N PHE A 749 -8.54 -4.49 20.00
CA PHE A 749 -8.61 -3.49 18.94
C PHE A 749 -9.88 -3.70 18.12
N THR A 750 -10.70 -2.66 18.02
CA THR A 750 -11.95 -2.68 17.27
C THR A 750 -12.11 -1.42 16.42
N MET A 751 -13.16 -1.39 15.59
CA MET A 751 -13.56 -0.16 14.90
C MET A 751 -14.52 0.62 15.81
N PRO A 752 -14.43 1.97 15.89
CA PRO A 752 -15.40 2.76 16.63
C PRO A 752 -16.84 2.43 16.21
N ASP A 753 -17.75 2.33 17.17
CA ASP A 753 -19.11 1.82 16.93
C ASP A 753 -19.86 2.59 15.85
N GLN A 754 -19.76 3.92 15.85
CA GLN A 754 -20.40 4.75 14.83
C GLN A 754 -19.81 4.47 13.44
N SER A 755 -18.49 4.43 13.30
CA SER A 755 -17.83 4.13 12.02
C SER A 755 -18.17 2.73 11.51
N ARG A 756 -18.31 1.76 12.42
CA ARG A 756 -18.74 0.40 12.10
C ARG A 756 -20.19 0.40 11.61
N TYR A 757 -21.09 1.09 12.29
CA TYR A 757 -22.49 1.24 11.92
C TYR A 757 -22.65 1.92 10.56
N ASP A 758 -21.94 3.02 10.33
CA ASP A 758 -21.96 3.77 9.07
C ASP A 758 -21.46 2.91 7.90
N LEU A 759 -20.39 2.14 8.11
CA LEU A 759 -19.88 1.22 7.09
C LEU A 759 -20.90 0.11 6.77
N VAL A 760 -21.58 -0.44 7.78
CA VAL A 760 -22.66 -1.43 7.60
C VAL A 760 -23.82 -0.84 6.79
N ILE A 761 -24.25 0.39 7.08
CA ILE A 761 -25.27 1.10 6.30
C ILE A 761 -24.81 1.24 4.85
N VAL A 762 -23.59 1.73 4.62
CA VAL A 762 -23.10 1.97 3.27
C VAL A 762 -22.93 0.69 2.48
N LEU A 763 -22.48 -0.41 3.11
CA LEU A 763 -22.44 -1.73 2.48
C LEU A 763 -23.82 -2.20 2.05
N ARG A 764 -24.82 -2.12 2.94
CA ARG A 764 -26.21 -2.50 2.65
C ARG A 764 -26.81 -1.62 1.54
N GLY A 765 -26.58 -0.32 1.61
CA GLY A 765 -27.04 0.65 0.60
C GLY A 765 -26.33 0.53 -0.75
N PHE A 766 -25.10 -0.02 -0.79
CA PHE A 766 -24.37 -0.30 -2.03
C PHE A 766 -24.81 -1.64 -2.65
N ALA A 767 -25.21 -2.60 -1.83
CA ALA A 767 -25.59 -3.96 -2.24
C ALA A 767 -26.97 -4.06 -2.93
N ILE A 768 -27.35 -3.07 -3.74
CA ILE A 768 -28.59 -3.08 -4.51
C ILE A 768 -28.30 -3.68 -5.91
N PRO A 769 -28.90 -4.84 -6.24
CA PRO A 769 -28.62 -5.50 -7.50
C PRO A 769 -29.10 -4.65 -8.68
N ARG A 770 -28.38 -4.78 -9.81
CA ARG A 770 -28.72 -4.13 -11.09
C ARG A 770 -28.63 -2.61 -11.11
N GLN A 771 -28.03 -2.00 -10.10
CA GLN A 771 -27.66 -0.59 -10.16
C GLN A 771 -26.31 -0.38 -10.88
N ARG A 772 -26.14 0.82 -11.42
CA ARG A 772 -24.87 1.31 -11.94
C ARG A 772 -24.37 2.43 -11.04
N ARG A 773 -23.09 2.38 -10.66
CA ARG A 773 -22.44 3.41 -9.84
C ARG A 773 -21.10 3.80 -10.44
N PRO A 774 -20.69 5.07 -10.35
CA PRO A 774 -19.36 5.50 -10.78
C PRO A 774 -18.23 4.65 -10.19
N LEU A 775 -17.16 4.42 -10.94
CA LEU A 775 -15.97 3.69 -10.47
C LEU A 775 -15.41 4.25 -9.15
N VAL A 776 -15.40 5.58 -9.01
CA VAL A 776 -14.95 6.26 -7.79
C VAL A 776 -15.73 5.83 -6.54
N HIS A 777 -17.01 5.46 -6.66
CA HIS A 777 -17.78 4.95 -5.52
C HIS A 777 -17.33 3.53 -5.13
N PHE A 778 -16.95 2.69 -6.08
CA PHE A 778 -16.37 1.36 -5.80
C PHE A 778 -15.01 1.51 -5.11
N GLN A 779 -14.17 2.44 -5.57
CA GLN A 779 -12.86 2.71 -4.99
C GLN A 779 -12.98 3.22 -3.55
N ARG A 780 -13.90 4.17 -3.29
CA ARG A 780 -14.19 4.68 -1.94
C ARG A 780 -14.68 3.56 -1.01
N LEU A 781 -15.62 2.73 -1.45
CA LEU A 781 -16.10 1.59 -0.66
C LEU A 781 -14.98 0.60 -0.38
N GLY A 782 -14.18 0.27 -1.39
CA GLY A 782 -13.04 -0.63 -1.26
C GLY A 782 -12.02 -0.12 -0.26
N GLY A 783 -11.72 1.18 -0.26
CA GLY A 783 -10.86 1.81 0.74
C GLY A 783 -11.41 1.70 2.16
N TRP A 784 -12.70 1.96 2.35
CA TRP A 784 -13.31 1.93 3.68
C TRP A 784 -13.41 0.53 4.27
N VAL A 785 -13.78 -0.47 3.46
CA VAL A 785 -13.72 -1.88 3.89
C VAL A 785 -12.27 -2.29 4.13
N ASN A 786 -11.34 -1.89 3.26
CA ASN A 786 -9.92 -2.17 3.44
C ASN A 786 -9.39 -1.60 4.75
N TRP A 787 -9.89 -0.46 5.22
CA TRP A 787 -9.59 0.06 6.55
C TRP A 787 -10.12 -0.85 7.67
N ALA A 788 -11.37 -1.31 7.55
CA ALA A 788 -11.97 -2.25 8.51
C ALA A 788 -11.19 -3.57 8.61
N LEU A 789 -10.56 -4.02 7.53
CA LEU A 789 -9.74 -5.24 7.52
C LEU A 789 -8.51 -5.18 8.43
N ASN A 790 -8.12 -4.01 8.94
CA ASN A 790 -7.07 -3.93 9.96
C ASN A 790 -7.48 -4.67 11.24
N VAL A 791 -8.75 -4.59 11.65
CA VAL A 791 -9.28 -5.26 12.85
C VAL A 791 -10.23 -6.42 12.52
N TYR A 792 -10.63 -6.58 11.25
CA TYR A 792 -11.47 -7.69 10.78
C TYR A 792 -10.84 -8.42 9.59
N PRO A 793 -9.60 -8.94 9.73
CA PRO A 793 -8.82 -9.45 8.60
C PRO A 793 -9.48 -10.63 7.86
N LEU A 794 -10.27 -11.43 8.58
CA LEU A 794 -10.99 -12.58 8.02
C LEU A 794 -12.10 -12.19 7.02
N LEU A 795 -12.48 -10.92 6.94
CA LEU A 795 -13.49 -10.44 5.99
C LEU A 795 -12.91 -10.12 4.60
N ARG A 796 -11.58 -10.20 4.44
CA ARG A 796 -10.88 -9.90 3.19
C ARG A 796 -11.44 -10.64 1.95
N PRO A 797 -11.86 -11.91 2.02
CA PRO A 797 -12.45 -12.60 0.88
C PRO A 797 -13.67 -11.88 0.29
N GLY A 798 -14.42 -11.12 1.10
CA GLY A 798 -15.59 -10.35 0.67
C GLY A 798 -15.29 -9.17 -0.27
N LEU A 799 -14.01 -8.83 -0.49
CA LEU A 799 -13.59 -7.81 -1.46
C LEU A 799 -13.24 -8.36 -2.84
N SER A 800 -13.26 -9.68 -3.03
CA SER A 800 -12.79 -10.31 -4.26
C SER A 800 -13.58 -9.85 -5.49
N SER A 801 -14.92 -9.87 -5.44
CA SER A 801 -15.73 -9.38 -6.56
C SER A 801 -15.63 -7.87 -6.74
N LEU A 802 -15.42 -7.11 -5.67
CA LEU A 802 -15.26 -5.65 -5.75
C LEU A 802 -13.99 -5.30 -6.54
N TYR A 803 -12.84 -5.88 -6.17
CA TYR A 803 -11.58 -5.65 -6.88
C TYR A 803 -11.62 -6.19 -8.31
N ALA A 804 -12.21 -7.37 -8.55
CA ALA A 804 -12.39 -7.90 -9.89
C ALA A 804 -13.23 -6.96 -10.78
N LYS A 805 -14.22 -6.27 -10.20
CA LYS A 805 -15.04 -5.27 -10.92
C LYS A 805 -14.28 -3.98 -11.20
N MET A 806 -13.29 -3.60 -10.41
CA MET A 806 -12.49 -2.38 -10.63
C MET A 806 -11.29 -2.60 -11.55
N LYS A 807 -10.80 -3.84 -11.66
CA LYS A 807 -9.60 -4.18 -12.43
C LYS A 807 -9.68 -3.66 -13.87
N GLY A 808 -8.62 -2.96 -14.31
CA GLY A 808 -8.45 -2.45 -15.68
C GLY A 808 -9.33 -1.24 -16.02
N LYS A 809 -9.92 -0.56 -15.03
CA LYS A 809 -10.76 0.63 -15.24
C LYS A 809 -10.08 1.85 -14.64
N GLU A 810 -9.94 2.88 -15.45
CA GLU A 810 -9.20 4.10 -15.08
C GLU A 810 -10.08 5.35 -15.04
N GLN A 811 -11.23 5.35 -15.72
CA GLN A 811 -12.14 6.49 -15.78
C GLN A 811 -13.02 6.58 -14.51
N PRO A 812 -12.80 7.55 -13.60
CA PRO A 812 -13.41 7.55 -12.25
C PRO A 812 -14.94 7.69 -12.26
N HIS A 813 -15.48 8.45 -13.22
CA HIS A 813 -16.92 8.72 -13.31
C HIS A 813 -17.67 7.69 -14.16
N LEU A 814 -16.97 6.76 -14.79
CA LEU A 814 -17.61 5.75 -15.63
C LEU A 814 -18.42 4.77 -14.77
N ALA A 815 -19.65 4.53 -15.20
CA ALA A 815 -20.60 3.69 -14.50
C ALA A 815 -20.21 2.20 -14.54
N VAL A 816 -20.07 1.58 -13.37
CA VAL A 816 -19.80 0.15 -13.17
C VAL A 816 -21.03 -0.55 -12.60
N TRP A 817 -21.34 -1.72 -13.14
CA TRP A 817 -22.50 -2.53 -12.75
C TRP A 817 -22.31 -3.28 -11.43
N VAL A 818 -23.26 -3.13 -10.51
CA VAL A 818 -23.35 -3.90 -9.26
C VAL A 818 -23.96 -5.27 -9.55
N SER A 819 -23.14 -6.33 -9.46
CA SER A 819 -23.59 -7.71 -9.70
C SER A 819 -24.25 -8.33 -8.47
N VAL A 820 -25.15 -9.30 -8.68
CA VAL A 820 -25.76 -10.08 -7.59
C VAL A 820 -24.70 -10.76 -6.71
N ARG A 821 -23.60 -11.24 -7.32
CA ARG A 821 -22.46 -11.80 -6.57
C ARG A 821 -21.82 -10.76 -5.66
N LEU A 822 -21.59 -9.54 -6.16
CA LEU A 822 -21.05 -8.46 -5.34
C LEU A 822 -22.01 -8.12 -4.20
N CYS A 823 -23.32 -8.02 -4.45
CA CYS A 823 -24.31 -7.80 -3.39
C CYS A 823 -24.18 -8.85 -2.28
N ARG A 824 -24.09 -10.15 -2.62
CA ARG A 824 -23.93 -11.22 -1.64
C ARG A 824 -22.66 -11.08 -0.81
N GLU A 825 -21.52 -10.80 -1.45
CA GLU A 825 -20.25 -10.59 -0.75
C GLU A 825 -20.29 -9.37 0.18
N LEU A 826 -20.86 -8.24 -0.26
CA LEU A 826 -20.99 -7.04 0.56
C LEU A 826 -21.95 -7.22 1.74
N LEU A 827 -23.07 -7.92 1.54
CA LEU A 827 -24.00 -8.25 2.62
C LEU A 827 -23.37 -9.20 3.63
N TRP A 828 -22.63 -10.20 3.16
CA TRP A 828 -21.85 -11.10 4.02
C TRP A 828 -20.86 -10.31 4.89
N VAL A 829 -20.10 -9.36 4.29
CA VAL A 829 -19.21 -8.47 5.06
C VAL A 829 -20.00 -7.67 6.10
N ALA A 830 -21.14 -7.10 5.73
CA ALA A 830 -21.95 -6.28 6.63
C ALA A 830 -22.50 -7.07 7.83
N GLU A 831 -22.98 -8.29 7.62
CA GLU A 831 -23.48 -9.19 8.67
C GLU A 831 -22.37 -9.58 9.65
N HIS A 832 -21.17 -9.88 9.14
CA HIS A 832 -20.04 -10.25 9.99
C HIS A 832 -19.45 -9.05 10.72
N LEU A 833 -19.41 -7.86 10.10
CA LEU A 833 -19.02 -6.63 10.80
C LEU A 833 -19.96 -6.31 11.97
N ALA A 834 -21.27 -6.50 11.79
CA ALA A 834 -22.26 -6.22 12.82
C ALA A 834 -22.15 -7.15 14.05
N SER A 835 -21.66 -8.37 13.86
CA SER A 835 -21.58 -9.41 14.91
C SER A 835 -20.17 -9.65 15.45
N SER A 836 -19.13 -9.11 14.82
CA SER A 836 -17.74 -9.31 15.24
C SER A 836 -17.35 -8.51 16.48
N SER A 837 -16.51 -9.10 17.33
CA SER A 837 -15.92 -8.50 18.53
C SER A 837 -14.49 -7.94 18.31
N GLY A 838 -13.99 -7.95 17.07
CA GLY A 838 -12.68 -7.41 16.69
C GLY A 838 -11.48 -8.29 17.07
N VAL A 839 -10.30 -7.67 17.21
CA VAL A 839 -9.05 -8.37 17.54
C VAL A 839 -8.86 -8.35 19.05
N HIS A 840 -8.68 -9.53 19.65
CA HIS A 840 -8.37 -9.67 21.07
C HIS A 840 -6.86 -9.87 21.21
N MET A 841 -6.13 -8.86 21.70
CA MET A 841 -4.66 -8.82 21.71
C MET A 841 -4.06 -10.08 22.37
N LEU A 842 -4.60 -10.48 23.52
CA LEU A 842 -4.14 -11.65 24.27
C LEU A 842 -4.45 -12.98 23.56
N LYS A 843 -5.51 -13.06 22.74
CA LYS A 843 -5.87 -14.25 21.96
C LYS A 843 -5.20 -14.28 20.58
N SER A 844 -4.71 -13.13 20.12
CA SER A 844 -4.02 -12.95 18.84
C SER A 844 -2.50 -13.08 18.99
N ARG A 845 -2.06 -13.93 19.93
CA ARG A 845 -0.67 -14.35 20.06
C ARG A 845 -0.38 -15.53 19.15
N LYS A 846 0.82 -15.55 18.58
CA LYS A 846 1.34 -16.68 17.86
C LYS A 846 1.79 -17.74 18.87
N TRP A 847 1.08 -18.86 18.86
CA TRP A 847 1.46 -20.06 19.59
C TRP A 847 2.14 -21.04 18.63
N SER A 848 3.12 -21.80 19.14
CA SER A 848 3.69 -22.92 18.39
C SER A 848 2.69 -24.09 18.32
N ALA A 849 2.88 -25.01 17.37
CA ALA A 849 2.06 -26.23 17.33
C ALA A 849 2.17 -27.06 18.62
N GLU A 850 3.25 -26.90 19.39
CA GLU A 850 3.49 -27.56 20.68
C GLU A 850 2.67 -26.95 21.81
N GLN A 851 2.33 -25.66 21.71
CA GLN A 851 1.50 -24.94 22.67
C GLN A 851 0.00 -25.03 22.36
N ALA A 852 -0.37 -25.76 21.31
CA ALA A 852 -1.75 -25.88 20.84
C ALA A 852 -2.55 -26.90 21.64
N ASP A 853 -3.76 -26.54 22.08
CA ASP A 853 -4.72 -27.52 22.60
C ASP A 853 -5.19 -28.50 21.50
N LEU A 854 -5.16 -28.06 20.24
CA LEU A 854 -5.63 -28.82 19.07
C LEU A 854 -4.87 -28.41 17.80
N VAL A 855 -4.29 -29.39 17.11
CA VAL A 855 -3.66 -29.18 15.79
C VAL A 855 -4.62 -29.66 14.70
N VAL A 856 -4.86 -28.82 13.70
CA VAL A 856 -5.72 -29.15 12.55
C VAL A 856 -4.96 -28.87 11.26
N TYR A 857 -4.76 -29.90 10.45
CA TYR A 857 -4.25 -29.75 9.09
C TYR A 857 -5.41 -29.45 8.16
N THR A 858 -5.25 -28.45 7.28
CA THR A 858 -6.26 -28.12 6.28
C THR A 858 -5.62 -27.94 4.93
N ASP A 859 -6.35 -28.32 3.88
CA ASP A 859 -5.99 -28.05 2.50
C ASP A 859 -7.25 -27.66 1.71
N VAL A 860 -7.07 -26.84 0.69
CA VAL A 860 -8.14 -26.37 -0.18
C VAL A 860 -7.71 -26.46 -1.64
N SER A 861 -8.59 -27.07 -2.44
CA SER A 861 -8.45 -27.15 -3.88
C SER A 861 -9.66 -26.51 -4.56
N LYS A 862 -9.66 -26.47 -5.89
CA LYS A 862 -10.85 -26.04 -6.66
C LYS A 862 -12.04 -26.99 -6.46
N GLU A 863 -11.79 -28.22 -6.01
CA GLU A 863 -12.79 -29.28 -5.88
C GLU A 863 -13.37 -29.39 -4.47
N GLY A 864 -12.71 -28.80 -3.48
CA GLY A 864 -13.21 -28.80 -2.11
C GLY A 864 -12.17 -28.36 -1.10
N MET A 865 -12.50 -28.55 0.17
CA MET A 865 -11.63 -28.33 1.31
C MET A 865 -11.65 -29.54 2.23
N ALA A 866 -10.53 -29.82 2.88
CA ALA A 866 -10.41 -30.88 3.86
C ALA A 866 -9.79 -30.35 5.16
N TYR A 867 -10.15 -31.02 6.26
CA TYR A 867 -9.61 -30.82 7.59
C TYR A 867 -9.23 -32.17 8.17
N TYR A 868 -8.06 -32.28 8.79
CA TYR A 868 -7.61 -33.46 9.51
C TYR A 868 -7.16 -33.06 10.91
N PHE A 869 -7.67 -33.78 11.91
CA PHE A 869 -7.44 -33.58 13.33
C PHE A 869 -6.62 -34.78 13.84
N PRO A 870 -5.27 -34.75 13.82
CA PRO A 870 -4.44 -35.90 14.19
C PRO A 870 -4.68 -36.40 15.62
N SER A 871 -4.91 -35.48 16.57
CA SER A 871 -5.15 -35.84 17.97
C SER A 871 -6.48 -36.55 18.20
N LEU A 872 -7.43 -36.40 17.27
CA LEU A 872 -8.74 -37.03 17.32
C LEU A 872 -8.88 -38.18 16.31
N ASP A 873 -7.90 -38.33 15.41
CA ASP A 873 -7.94 -39.18 14.24
C ASP A 873 -9.23 -39.02 13.38
N ILE A 874 -9.69 -37.77 13.24
CA ILE A 874 -10.90 -37.44 12.48
C ILE A 874 -10.53 -36.57 11.28
N ALA A 875 -11.13 -36.86 10.13
CA ALA A 875 -11.04 -36.02 8.94
C ALA A 875 -12.43 -35.62 8.43
N PHE A 876 -12.54 -34.37 7.96
CA PHE A 876 -13.72 -33.84 7.29
C PHE A 876 -13.35 -33.38 5.89
N GLN A 877 -14.25 -33.58 4.93
CA GLN A 877 -14.12 -33.03 3.59
C GLN A 877 -15.42 -32.37 3.15
N CYS A 878 -15.31 -31.23 2.48
CA CYS A 878 -16.42 -30.54 1.85
C CYS A 878 -16.07 -30.33 0.37
N ARG A 879 -16.85 -30.93 -0.53
CA ARG A 879 -16.68 -30.74 -1.98
C ARG A 879 -17.37 -29.45 -2.43
N THR A 880 -16.70 -28.66 -3.25
CA THR A 880 -17.29 -27.49 -3.91
C THR A 880 -18.36 -28.00 -4.88
N ARG A 881 -19.65 -27.78 -4.58
CA ARG A 881 -20.73 -28.06 -5.54
C ARG A 881 -20.68 -27.04 -6.68
N LEU A 882 -19.76 -27.22 -7.64
CA LEU A 882 -19.95 -26.69 -8.98
C LEU A 882 -21.08 -27.53 -9.61
N SER A 883 -22.27 -26.96 -9.70
CA SER A 883 -23.32 -27.50 -10.57
C SER A 883 -23.18 -26.87 -11.95
N PRO A 884 -22.73 -27.62 -12.97
CA PRO A 884 -23.08 -27.36 -14.36
C PRO A 884 -24.23 -28.31 -14.72
N ARG A 885 -25.47 -27.81 -14.78
CA ARG A 885 -26.50 -28.24 -15.75
C ARG A 885 -27.83 -27.53 -15.53
N SER A 886 -28.22 -26.78 -16.55
CA SER A 886 -29.58 -26.63 -17.09
C SER A 886 -30.71 -27.31 -16.31
N PHE A 887 -31.54 -26.51 -15.64
CA PHE A 887 -32.90 -26.92 -15.32
C PHE A 887 -33.72 -26.98 -16.62
N LYS A 888 -33.92 -28.18 -17.16
CA LYS A 888 -35.13 -28.50 -17.92
C LYS A 888 -36.06 -29.25 -16.96
N PHE A 889 -37.24 -28.67 -16.72
CA PHE A 889 -38.33 -29.35 -16.05
C PHE A 889 -38.80 -30.53 -16.93
N SER A 890 -38.88 -31.73 -16.36
CA SER A 890 -39.84 -32.74 -16.82
C SER A 890 -40.43 -33.44 -15.59
N ASN A 891 -41.70 -33.17 -15.34
CA ASN A 891 -42.53 -33.92 -14.40
C ASN A 891 -42.71 -35.35 -14.91
N GLN A 892 -42.27 -36.35 -14.14
CA GLN A 892 -43.01 -37.61 -13.95
C GLN A 892 -42.36 -38.47 -12.83
N PRO A 893 -43.16 -39.08 -11.95
CA PRO A 893 -42.66 -39.95 -10.88
C PRO A 893 -42.50 -41.38 -11.40
N ARG A 894 -41.39 -42.06 -11.08
CA ARG A 894 -41.33 -43.52 -11.14
C ARG A 894 -40.69 -44.12 -9.89
N LEU A 895 -41.40 -45.13 -9.42
CA LEU A 895 -41.27 -45.93 -8.22
C LEU A 895 -39.97 -46.74 -8.18
N LEU A 896 -39.46 -46.91 -6.96
CA LEU A 896 -38.47 -47.92 -6.58
C LEU A 896 -39.03 -49.34 -6.80
N PRO A 897 -38.17 -50.32 -7.17
CA PRO A 897 -38.31 -51.68 -6.70
C PRO A 897 -37.33 -51.93 -5.55
N SER A 898 -37.91 -52.53 -4.52
CA SER A 898 -37.32 -53.10 -3.31
C SER A 898 -36.29 -54.20 -3.57
N ALA A 899 -35.29 -54.26 -2.71
CA ALA A 899 -34.94 -55.47 -1.96
C ALA A 899 -34.78 -55.07 -0.49
#